data_AF-A0A9J7ADF1-F1
#
_entry.id   AF-A0A9J7ADF1-F1
#
_cell.length_a   1.000
_cell.length_b   1.000
_cell.length_c   1.000
_cell.angle_alpha   90.00
_cell.angle_beta   90.00
_cell.angle_gamma   90.00
#
_symmetry.space_group_name_H-M   'P 1'
#
loop_
_entity.id
_entity.type
_entity.pdbx_description
1 polymer ?
#
loop_
_entity_poly.entity_id
_entity_poly.type
_entity_poly.pdbx_seq_one_letter_code
_entity_poly.pdbx_strand_id
1 'polypeptide(L)'
;MKKTIIAAAVAGVLSSIPAAYAHNDEAYSHDYKAVGNQPQWMARVPGEKRVSELSLPGTHDTMSIKSGDIWQNQTMTLMQQLNSGLRVFDMRVRHVNNRYRMHHGIIDQDTYFDDVLRDINDFLAANPSETVLFRLKRTDGSGNSRSYNDTLDEYLLNQGERHYTGHSDNPTLDEIRGKFVIMQEFGGADYGIPYSSLDIQDDFSLTTNWDLYDKWTSVKNHINKATNGDRDTIYMNYLSGANGSFPYFVVSGHSSPGTSAPRLATGLTTPGWKNSYPDFPRTTCFIGICTISFEGTNTLTADYIEQGGFTGMVMTDFPGERLINNIINLNDLSDYHFDEFSWGQATDESVNLCASGKCLVEGDQFAIDEPAPKSSLSVVSYNVLRPSAERIQNQVNYLKEQFGEQGPDVILLSETVRGDGCGSGRNTAREYAKAFNAYYVNANEDGDSASCQTGNAIVSRYPMGNVSKVRFKAQHSSFPGTGETDTGRSFVVADLKVGDDIVHVYSTHSASPFGIPGDNARKGQHAEMVYHAKSKPFTRILGGDLNAVGHIFADPLGLHDISLNPIFDDNYTDAHDDLATHKRITSEAGLVDNDWTLLLDFIFVKGGKVLTADLCGSECRDSSVLSDHVPIWADIQFEESNLASLSGGIDIPEDYRLQVEHALGFDRIWTDAGSGADDDVSIWRPNGVDGFYRLGDYAVGSHNKPSNPSVLVAKDDGSGALAKPAGYSRVWRDAGSGADQDVSLWKPVAPAGYQCLGFLATSGAKPDSNDMRCVWRGLLTLGGSFEVWDDSGSGADADVGIYQAYSYSNDNAVATGTFNATGSHSHAGDFKQYQTLNMSKIQFTDFRELKVMGKCMDVPADKLANNEIHANAYVWDCWNPAAWQKWGYEESTGFIRSKHNRNMCLDSTNGNSAGTNVVMHPCVDHINLKWDFVGDTIRPRKNHGLALDLSHSDTSNGANLLLWYPTGNANQSFSWGSR
;
A
#
# COMPACT_ATOMS: atom_id res chain seq x y z
N MET A 1 -4.51 -70.62 1.27
CA MET A 1 -3.86 -71.20 0.08
C MET A 1 -3.77 -70.12 -0.99
N LYS A 2 -2.59 -69.49 -1.17
CA LYS A 2 -1.69 -69.57 -2.36
C LYS A 2 -2.37 -69.16 -3.70
N LYS A 3 -2.12 -67.91 -4.17
CA LYS A 3 -1.25 -67.50 -5.32
C LYS A 3 -1.71 -68.09 -6.67
N THR A 4 -1.90 -67.35 -7.78
CA THR A 4 -0.82 -66.73 -8.59
C THR A 4 -1.43 -66.05 -9.86
N ILE A 5 -1.00 -64.80 -10.14
CA ILE A 5 -0.73 -64.13 -11.45
C ILE A 5 -1.76 -64.18 -12.60
N ILE A 6 -2.23 -62.99 -13.03
CA ILE A 6 -2.21 -62.58 -14.44
C ILE A 6 -1.65 -61.15 -14.51
N ALA A 7 -0.55 -61.01 -15.25
CA ALA A 7 0.03 -59.75 -15.71
C ALA A 7 -0.08 -59.68 -17.24
N ALA A 8 -0.06 -58.45 -17.78
CA ALA A 8 -0.07 -57.99 -19.18
C ALA A 8 -1.41 -57.33 -19.56
N ALA A 9 -1.50 -56.07 -20.01
CA ALA A 9 -0.50 -55.16 -20.52
C ALA A 9 -0.91 -53.69 -20.26
N VAL A 10 -0.08 -52.95 -19.53
CA VAL A 10 -0.03 -51.47 -19.57
C VAL A 10 1.43 -51.11 -19.82
N ALA A 11 1.82 -51.20 -21.09
CA ALA A 11 3.06 -50.65 -21.58
C ALA A 11 2.68 -49.81 -22.80
N GLY A 12 2.51 -48.51 -22.60
CA GLY A 12 2.08 -47.63 -23.68
C GLY A 12 1.71 -46.19 -23.34
N VAL A 13 2.01 -45.64 -22.16
CA VAL A 13 2.15 -44.18 -21.95
C VAL A 13 3.19 -43.93 -20.85
N LEU A 14 4.47 -43.98 -21.22
CA LEU A 14 5.54 -43.33 -20.47
C LEU A 14 5.91 -42.09 -21.28
N SER A 15 5.48 -40.91 -20.81
CA SER A 15 6.19 -39.61 -20.88
C SER A 15 5.23 -38.43 -20.80
N SER A 16 4.58 -38.28 -19.65
CA SER A 16 4.35 -36.96 -19.06
C SER A 16 4.22 -37.16 -17.56
N ILE A 17 5.38 -37.22 -16.88
CA ILE A 17 5.40 -36.81 -15.48
C ILE A 17 4.83 -35.39 -15.51
N PRO A 18 3.70 -35.09 -14.84
CA PRO A 18 3.26 -33.71 -14.74
C PRO A 18 4.44 -32.95 -14.14
N ALA A 19 4.95 -31.95 -14.86
CA ALA A 19 5.99 -31.08 -14.35
C ALA A 19 5.57 -30.69 -12.93
N ALA A 20 6.45 -30.89 -11.96
CA ALA A 20 6.23 -30.35 -10.63
C ALA A 20 6.06 -28.84 -10.81
N TYR A 21 4.81 -28.38 -10.80
CA TYR A 21 4.53 -26.96 -10.94
C TYR A 21 5.08 -26.31 -9.67
N ALA A 22 6.08 -25.45 -9.85
CA ALA A 22 6.57 -24.61 -8.79
C ALA A 22 5.38 -23.82 -8.23
N HIS A 23 5.13 -23.95 -6.92
CA HIS A 23 4.13 -23.15 -6.24
C HIS A 23 4.85 -22.00 -5.57
N ASN A 24 4.67 -20.78 -6.08
CA ASN A 24 5.24 -19.56 -5.54
C ASN A 24 4.10 -18.56 -5.33
N ASP A 25 3.73 -18.33 -4.07
CA ASP A 25 2.55 -17.52 -3.68
C ASP A 25 2.92 -16.33 -2.79
N GLU A 26 4.21 -16.17 -2.48
CA GLU A 26 4.75 -15.06 -1.67
C GLU A 26 4.15 -14.91 -0.26
N ALA A 27 3.17 -15.73 0.16
CA ALA A 27 2.68 -15.82 1.54
C ALA A 27 3.60 -16.67 2.44
N TYR A 28 4.44 -17.50 1.83
CA TYR A 28 5.44 -18.34 2.48
C TYR A 28 6.81 -18.10 1.88
N SER A 29 7.84 -18.02 2.72
CA SER A 29 9.24 -17.91 2.28
C SER A 29 10.17 -18.66 3.20
N HIS A 30 11.03 -19.50 2.61
CA HIS A 30 12.10 -20.20 3.29
C HIS A 30 13.49 -19.64 2.91
N ASP A 31 13.52 -18.41 2.42
CA ASP A 31 14.76 -17.72 2.05
C ASP A 31 15.43 -17.10 3.29
N TYR A 32 16.76 -17.05 3.32
CA TYR A 32 17.56 -16.51 4.44
C TYR A 32 17.81 -14.99 4.35
N LYS A 33 16.83 -14.25 3.80
CA LYS A 33 16.89 -12.80 3.61
C LYS A 33 15.55 -12.17 4.01
N ALA A 34 15.55 -10.88 4.29
CA ALA A 34 14.32 -10.12 4.45
C ALA A 34 13.44 -10.30 3.20
N VAL A 35 12.14 -10.48 3.42
CA VAL A 35 11.17 -10.77 2.36
C VAL A 35 10.37 -9.55 1.96
N GLY A 36 10.35 -8.49 2.79
CA GLY A 36 9.73 -7.21 2.47
C GLY A 36 10.57 -6.03 2.98
N ASN A 37 10.10 -4.81 2.71
CA ASN A 37 10.73 -3.58 3.17
C ASN A 37 9.68 -2.64 3.79
N GLN A 38 9.20 -3.01 4.98
CA GLN A 38 8.17 -2.27 5.74
C GLN A 38 8.67 -1.89 7.14
N PRO A 39 9.82 -1.21 7.31
CA PRO A 39 10.38 -0.93 8.63
C PRO A 39 9.60 0.16 9.41
N GLN A 40 8.70 0.91 8.76
CA GLN A 40 8.03 2.09 9.35
C GLN A 40 6.52 2.12 9.10
N TRP A 41 5.89 0.96 8.90
CA TRP A 41 4.48 0.93 8.48
C TRP A 41 3.52 1.45 9.57
N MET A 42 3.85 1.32 10.85
CA MET A 42 3.02 1.82 11.95
C MET A 42 3.00 3.35 12.03
N ALA A 43 3.89 4.05 11.32
CA ALA A 43 3.83 5.50 11.14
C ALA A 43 2.54 5.97 10.45
N ARG A 44 1.94 5.13 9.60
CA ARG A 44 0.70 5.41 8.86
C ARG A 44 -0.57 5.11 9.66
N VAL A 45 -0.42 4.43 10.79
CA VAL A 45 -1.55 4.02 11.64
C VAL A 45 -1.85 5.13 12.65
N PRO A 46 -3.12 5.50 12.87
CA PRO A 46 -3.48 6.48 13.89
C PRO A 46 -3.01 6.05 15.30
N GLY A 47 -2.44 7.00 16.04
CA GLY A 47 -1.77 6.75 17.32
C GLY A 47 -2.72 6.36 18.47
N GLU A 48 -4.00 6.71 18.33
CA GLU A 48 -5.07 6.42 19.28
C GLU A 48 -5.54 4.97 19.26
N LYS A 49 -5.25 4.21 18.18
CA LYS A 49 -5.61 2.79 18.10
C LYS A 49 -4.92 2.00 19.22
N ARG A 50 -5.68 1.18 19.91
CA ARG A 50 -5.18 0.24 20.94
C ARG A 50 -4.51 -0.97 20.30
N VAL A 51 -3.64 -1.65 21.04
CA VAL A 51 -3.04 -2.91 20.60
C VAL A 51 -4.10 -3.93 20.15
N SER A 52 -5.23 -3.99 20.84
CA SER A 52 -6.38 -4.83 20.48
C SER A 52 -7.07 -4.45 19.16
N GLU A 53 -6.80 -3.27 18.61
CA GLU A 53 -7.40 -2.77 17.37
C GLU A 53 -6.44 -2.89 16.18
N LEU A 54 -5.23 -3.41 16.38
CA LEU A 54 -4.21 -3.59 15.36
C LEU A 54 -4.15 -5.03 14.85
N SER A 55 -4.10 -5.18 13.52
CA SER A 55 -3.75 -6.44 12.87
C SER A 55 -2.23 -6.52 12.77
N LEU A 56 -1.60 -7.38 13.58
CA LEU A 56 -0.15 -7.37 13.75
C LEU A 56 0.49 -8.65 13.19
N PRO A 57 1.39 -8.56 12.20
CA PRO A 57 2.11 -9.73 11.72
C PRO A 57 3.22 -10.11 12.72
N GLY A 58 3.32 -11.41 13.01
CA GLY A 58 4.28 -11.94 13.97
C GLY A 58 4.79 -13.34 13.65
N THR A 59 5.84 -13.75 14.39
CA THR A 59 6.48 -15.05 14.19
C THR A 59 6.41 -15.94 15.42
N HIS A 60 6.08 -17.20 15.19
CA HIS A 60 6.18 -18.27 16.17
C HIS A 60 7.63 -18.75 16.31
N ASP A 61 8.06 -19.04 17.55
CA ASP A 61 9.43 -19.42 17.89
C ASP A 61 10.48 -18.60 17.12
N THR A 62 10.41 -17.27 17.27
CA THR A 62 11.08 -16.26 16.43
C THR A 62 12.57 -16.53 16.21
N MET A 63 13.26 -17.05 17.23
CA MET A 63 14.71 -17.31 17.20
C MET A 63 15.07 -18.73 16.72
N SER A 64 14.09 -19.56 16.36
CA SER A 64 14.31 -20.93 15.88
C SER A 64 14.69 -20.96 14.40
N ILE A 65 15.88 -20.42 14.11
CA ILE A 65 16.43 -20.28 12.75
C ILE A 65 17.34 -21.45 12.33
N LYS A 66 17.58 -22.41 13.23
CA LYS A 66 18.47 -23.56 13.01
C LYS A 66 17.76 -24.89 13.27
N SER A 67 18.49 -25.99 13.07
CA SER A 67 18.17 -27.35 13.54
C SER A 67 17.24 -28.19 12.65
N GLY A 68 17.16 -27.85 11.36
CA GLY A 68 16.54 -28.67 10.31
C GLY A 68 15.02 -28.69 10.36
N ASP A 69 14.41 -29.36 9.37
CA ASP A 69 12.99 -29.28 9.02
C ASP A 69 11.98 -29.59 10.14
N ILE A 70 12.40 -30.25 11.23
CA ILE A 70 11.54 -30.58 12.39
C ILE A 70 11.47 -29.42 13.40
N TRP A 71 12.59 -28.72 13.59
CA TRP A 71 12.77 -27.78 14.69
C TRP A 71 12.89 -26.33 14.22
N GLN A 72 13.20 -26.10 12.95
CA GLN A 72 13.29 -24.78 12.36
C GLN A 72 11.89 -24.21 12.10
N ASN A 73 11.67 -22.98 12.52
CA ASN A 73 10.40 -22.26 12.34
C ASN A 73 10.58 -20.98 11.51
N GLN A 74 11.81 -20.45 11.48
CA GLN A 74 12.14 -19.21 10.77
C GLN A 74 13.43 -19.37 9.95
N THR A 75 13.60 -18.56 8.92
CA THR A 75 14.86 -18.42 8.16
C THR A 75 15.47 -17.03 8.30
N MET A 76 14.62 -16.02 8.54
CA MET A 76 15.05 -14.64 8.77
C MET A 76 15.59 -14.44 10.19
N THR A 77 16.69 -13.69 10.31
CA THR A 77 17.16 -13.12 11.58
C THR A 77 16.13 -12.14 12.14
N LEU A 78 16.21 -11.82 13.45
CA LEU A 78 15.28 -10.88 14.08
C LEU A 78 15.26 -9.51 13.38
N MET A 79 16.42 -8.95 13.03
CA MET A 79 16.51 -7.69 12.29
C MET A 79 15.87 -7.78 10.89
N GLN A 80 16.05 -8.89 10.18
CA GLN A 80 15.37 -9.11 8.88
C GLN A 80 13.84 -9.22 9.04
N GLN A 81 13.37 -9.85 10.12
CA GLN A 81 11.94 -9.94 10.42
C GLN A 81 11.35 -8.55 10.71
N LEU A 82 12.03 -7.75 11.55
CA LEU A 82 11.65 -6.37 11.86
C LEU A 82 11.60 -5.49 10.60
N ASN A 83 12.63 -5.56 9.75
CA ASN A 83 12.67 -4.82 8.48
C ASN A 83 11.62 -5.29 7.46
N SER A 84 11.20 -6.55 7.52
CA SER A 84 10.13 -7.08 6.67
C SER A 84 8.73 -6.60 7.11
N GLY A 85 8.59 -6.06 8.33
CA GLY A 85 7.33 -5.51 8.84
C GLY A 85 6.72 -6.25 10.03
N LEU A 86 7.37 -7.31 10.54
CA LEU A 86 6.92 -8.09 11.70
C LEU A 86 7.08 -7.27 12.99
N ARG A 87 6.08 -7.33 13.89
CA ARG A 87 6.03 -6.51 15.12
C ARG A 87 5.68 -7.29 16.38
N VAL A 88 5.31 -8.57 16.24
CA VAL A 88 4.97 -9.45 17.36
C VAL A 88 5.82 -10.71 17.31
N PHE A 89 6.50 -11.06 18.41
CA PHE A 89 7.48 -12.16 18.41
C PHE A 89 7.26 -13.14 19.56
N ASP A 90 7.51 -14.43 19.33
CA ASP A 90 7.48 -15.47 20.37
C ASP A 90 8.90 -15.85 20.81
N MET A 91 9.29 -15.36 21.99
CA MET A 91 10.62 -15.51 22.57
C MET A 91 10.59 -16.53 23.71
N ARG A 92 11.22 -17.68 23.50
CA ARG A 92 11.32 -18.75 24.50
C ARG A 92 12.73 -18.82 25.08
N VAL A 93 12.84 -18.62 26.38
CA VAL A 93 14.13 -18.52 27.08
C VAL A 93 14.32 -19.62 28.11
N ARG A 94 15.56 -20.08 28.23
CA ARG A 94 16.04 -20.95 29.31
C ARG A 94 16.96 -20.17 30.22
N HIS A 95 16.68 -20.19 31.52
CA HIS A 95 17.50 -19.51 32.51
C HIS A 95 18.67 -20.40 32.91
N VAL A 96 19.87 -20.11 32.42
CA VAL A 96 21.08 -20.93 32.64
C VAL A 96 22.23 -20.03 33.06
N ASN A 97 22.90 -20.39 34.16
CA ASN A 97 24.03 -19.63 34.72
C ASN A 97 23.74 -18.11 34.83
N ASN A 98 22.56 -17.75 35.35
CA ASN A 98 22.07 -16.38 35.52
C ASN A 98 21.89 -15.58 34.21
N ARG A 99 21.75 -16.25 33.06
CA ARG A 99 21.49 -15.63 31.75
C ARG A 99 20.30 -16.26 31.06
N TYR A 100 19.64 -15.48 30.19
CA TYR A 100 18.55 -15.96 29.35
C TYR A 100 19.08 -16.38 27.98
N ARG A 101 19.05 -17.68 27.72
CA ARG A 101 19.45 -18.26 26.44
C ARG A 101 18.21 -18.61 25.62
N MET A 102 18.19 -18.29 24.34
CA MET A 102 17.08 -18.60 23.43
C MET A 102 17.03 -20.11 23.14
N HIS A 103 15.84 -20.70 23.18
CA HIS A 103 15.62 -22.14 23.04
C HIS A 103 14.35 -22.48 22.26
N HIS A 104 14.36 -23.60 21.55
CA HIS A 104 13.15 -24.29 21.10
C HIS A 104 13.14 -25.71 21.70
N GLY A 105 12.36 -25.91 22.75
CA GLY A 105 12.39 -27.15 23.55
C GLY A 105 13.77 -27.40 24.19
N ILE A 106 14.42 -28.50 23.79
CA ILE A 106 15.78 -28.84 24.27
C ILE A 106 16.90 -28.21 23.45
N ILE A 107 16.59 -27.64 22.28
CA ILE A 107 17.55 -27.15 21.31
C ILE A 107 17.90 -25.71 21.61
N ASP A 108 19.19 -25.41 21.69
CA ASP A 108 19.72 -24.06 21.82
C ASP A 108 19.86 -23.35 20.46
N GLN A 109 19.56 -22.04 20.44
CA GLN A 109 19.56 -21.23 19.21
C GLN A 109 20.82 -20.34 19.08
N ASP A 110 21.87 -20.63 19.85
CA ASP A 110 23.14 -19.86 19.89
C ASP A 110 22.98 -18.34 20.11
N THR A 111 21.86 -17.90 20.68
CA THR A 111 21.54 -16.48 20.90
C THR A 111 21.10 -16.27 22.33
N TYR A 112 21.40 -15.10 22.90
CA TYR A 112 20.97 -14.72 24.24
C TYR A 112 19.99 -13.54 24.20
N PHE A 113 19.26 -13.34 25.29
CA PHE A 113 18.28 -12.27 25.40
C PHE A 113 18.89 -10.87 25.31
N ASP A 114 20.15 -10.69 25.69
CA ASP A 114 20.90 -9.45 25.46
C ASP A 114 21.08 -9.11 23.98
N ASP A 115 21.29 -10.11 23.12
CA ASP A 115 21.35 -9.89 21.66
C ASP A 115 19.97 -9.48 21.11
N VAL A 116 18.90 -10.11 21.61
CA VAL A 116 17.51 -9.79 21.23
C VAL A 116 17.15 -8.35 21.59
N LEU A 117 17.43 -7.94 22.83
CA LEU A 117 17.16 -6.57 23.28
C LEU A 117 18.00 -5.54 22.50
N ARG A 118 19.26 -5.87 22.16
CA ARG A 118 20.08 -5.01 21.31
C ARG A 118 19.42 -4.80 19.94
N ASP A 119 19.06 -5.87 19.24
CA ASP A 119 18.47 -5.78 17.91
C ASP A 119 17.13 -5.02 17.92
N ILE A 120 16.29 -5.23 18.95
CA ILE A 120 15.04 -4.47 19.13
C ILE A 120 15.31 -2.98 19.39
N ASN A 121 16.27 -2.67 20.26
CA ASN A 121 16.60 -1.29 20.59
C ASN A 121 17.18 -0.53 19.40
N ASP A 122 18.05 -1.17 18.62
CA ASP A 122 18.64 -0.60 17.41
C ASP A 122 17.52 -0.32 16.38
N PHE A 123 16.59 -1.25 16.20
CA PHE A 123 15.45 -1.08 15.31
C PHE A 123 14.52 0.06 15.75
N LEU A 124 14.13 0.11 17.03
CA LEU A 124 13.25 1.15 17.55
C LEU A 124 13.93 2.53 17.59
N ALA A 125 15.26 2.58 17.74
CA ALA A 125 16.03 3.82 17.61
C ALA A 125 16.01 4.35 16.17
N ALA A 126 16.12 3.47 15.17
CA ALA A 126 16.03 3.83 13.76
C ALA A 126 14.59 4.16 13.31
N ASN A 127 13.59 3.55 13.96
CA ASN A 127 12.17 3.61 13.58
C ASN A 127 11.28 3.96 14.79
N PRO A 128 11.32 5.21 15.30
CA PRO A 128 10.64 5.60 16.54
C PRO A 128 9.11 5.62 16.45
N SER A 129 8.55 5.55 15.24
CA SER A 129 7.10 5.41 15.00
C SER A 129 6.57 3.99 15.24
N GLU A 130 7.46 3.02 15.45
CA GLU A 130 7.12 1.62 15.60
C GLU A 130 7.10 1.20 17.07
N THR A 131 6.51 0.04 17.34
CA THR A 131 6.56 -0.63 18.64
C THR A 131 6.86 -2.11 18.41
N VAL A 132 7.50 -2.78 19.37
CA VAL A 132 7.80 -4.21 19.28
C VAL A 132 7.18 -4.95 20.46
N LEU A 133 6.30 -5.90 20.19
CA LEU A 133 5.70 -6.75 21.21
C LEU A 133 6.34 -8.13 21.15
N PHE A 134 6.65 -8.71 22.30
CA PHE A 134 7.10 -10.10 22.31
C PHE A 134 6.61 -10.89 23.52
N ARG A 135 6.14 -12.11 23.26
CA ARG A 135 5.86 -13.12 24.28
C ARG A 135 7.18 -13.57 24.86
N LEU A 136 7.35 -13.47 26.18
CA LEU A 136 8.50 -14.01 26.88
C LEU A 136 8.08 -15.22 27.70
N LYS A 137 8.46 -16.41 27.22
CA LYS A 137 8.14 -17.70 27.83
C LYS A 137 9.34 -18.29 28.54
N ARG A 138 9.14 -18.71 29.79
CA ARG A 138 10.16 -19.39 30.60
C ARG A 138 10.21 -20.89 30.33
N THR A 139 11.42 -21.44 30.25
CA THR A 139 11.71 -22.89 30.30
C THR A 139 12.71 -23.24 31.41
N ASP A 140 12.68 -24.49 31.89
CA ASP A 140 13.50 -24.95 33.02
C ASP A 140 15.00 -24.97 32.70
N GLY A 141 15.82 -24.30 33.51
CA GLY A 141 17.28 -24.32 33.38
C GLY A 141 18.00 -24.57 34.71
N SER A 142 19.33 -24.56 34.69
CA SER A 142 20.17 -24.99 35.81
C SER A 142 21.38 -24.06 36.01
N GLY A 143 22.04 -24.18 37.18
CA GLY A 143 23.25 -23.40 37.49
C GLY A 143 23.01 -21.94 37.86
N ASN A 144 21.77 -21.56 38.20
CA ASN A 144 21.43 -20.17 38.56
C ASN A 144 21.59 -19.94 40.06
N SER A 145 22.19 -18.80 40.42
CA SER A 145 22.22 -18.26 41.78
C SER A 145 21.22 -17.11 41.99
N ARG A 146 20.61 -16.60 40.91
CA ARG A 146 19.53 -15.60 40.91
C ARG A 146 18.20 -16.22 40.54
N SER A 147 17.09 -15.60 40.95
CA SER A 147 15.77 -15.98 40.44
C SER A 147 15.60 -15.56 38.98
N TYR A 148 14.57 -16.08 38.31
CA TYR A 148 14.21 -15.64 36.96
C TYR A 148 13.96 -14.12 36.97
N ASN A 149 13.04 -13.65 37.82
CA ASN A 149 12.70 -12.24 37.92
C ASN A 149 13.91 -11.34 38.23
N ASP A 150 14.80 -11.70 39.17
CA ASP A 150 16.00 -10.89 39.46
C ASP A 150 16.95 -10.77 38.24
N THR A 151 17.04 -11.83 37.43
CA THR A 151 17.83 -11.80 36.19
C THR A 151 17.15 -10.96 35.12
N LEU A 152 15.82 -11.02 34.99
CA LEU A 152 15.08 -10.13 34.08
C LEU A 152 15.20 -8.67 34.49
N ASP A 153 15.07 -8.37 35.78
CA ASP A 153 15.24 -7.01 36.32
C ASP A 153 16.61 -6.46 35.92
N GLU A 154 17.68 -7.24 36.00
CA GLU A 154 19.02 -6.81 35.55
C GLU A 154 19.05 -6.44 34.05
N TYR A 155 18.39 -7.22 33.18
CA TYR A 155 18.29 -6.88 31.76
C TYR A 155 17.50 -5.57 31.55
N LEU A 156 16.47 -5.34 32.36
CA LEU A 156 15.55 -4.21 32.23
C LEU A 156 16.04 -2.91 32.88
N LEU A 157 16.93 -2.99 33.87
CA LEU A 157 17.52 -1.82 34.56
C LEU A 157 18.10 -0.79 33.58
N ASN A 158 18.65 -1.25 32.45
CA ASN A 158 19.27 -0.39 31.44
C ASN A 158 18.34 0.01 30.29
N GLN A 159 17.07 -0.41 30.29
CA GLN A 159 16.13 -0.13 29.20
C GLN A 159 15.36 1.17 29.41
N GLY A 160 15.20 1.61 30.67
CA GLY A 160 14.50 2.86 31.01
C GLY A 160 13.10 2.93 30.40
N GLU A 161 12.76 4.06 29.79
CA GLU A 161 11.45 4.29 29.15
C GLU A 161 11.22 3.47 27.86
N ARG A 162 12.24 2.76 27.33
CA ARG A 162 12.08 1.88 26.16
C ARG A 162 11.28 0.63 26.48
N HIS A 163 11.22 0.22 27.74
CA HIS A 163 10.35 -0.86 28.18
C HIS A 163 9.01 -0.27 28.63
N TYR A 164 7.91 -0.70 28.00
CA TYR A 164 6.58 -0.33 28.48
C TYR A 164 6.24 -1.09 29.77
N THR A 165 6.07 -0.34 30.86
CA THR A 165 5.61 -0.83 32.18
C THR A 165 4.32 -0.13 32.62
N GLY A 166 3.48 0.32 31.67
CA GLY A 166 2.27 1.09 31.98
C GLY A 166 1.17 0.25 32.66
N HIS A 167 0.14 0.93 33.18
CA HIS A 167 -0.96 0.29 33.95
C HIS A 167 -2.10 -0.28 33.06
N SER A 168 -1.91 -0.35 31.75
CA SER A 168 -2.92 -0.88 30.82
C SER A 168 -2.43 -2.16 30.18
N ASP A 169 -3.25 -3.20 30.24
CA ASP A 169 -3.05 -4.44 29.50
C ASP A 169 -3.41 -4.29 28.01
N ASN A 170 -3.88 -3.11 27.61
CA ASN A 170 -4.26 -2.77 26.24
C ASN A 170 -3.93 -1.29 25.92
N PRO A 171 -2.64 -0.95 25.78
CA PRO A 171 -2.21 0.43 25.52
C PRO A 171 -2.54 0.91 24.11
N THR A 172 -2.57 2.23 23.92
CA THR A 172 -2.63 2.84 22.58
C THR A 172 -1.26 2.81 21.90
N LEU A 173 -1.25 2.91 20.57
CA LEU A 173 -0.03 2.95 19.78
C LEU A 173 0.88 4.11 20.21
N ASP A 174 0.34 5.29 20.50
CA ASP A 174 1.11 6.43 20.99
C ASP A 174 1.78 6.20 22.35
N GLU A 175 1.19 5.37 23.22
CA GLU A 175 1.80 5.04 24.51
C GLU A 175 3.04 4.14 24.36
N ILE A 176 3.10 3.35 23.28
CA ILE A 176 4.11 2.29 23.06
C ILE A 176 5.03 2.52 21.86
N ARG A 177 4.84 3.60 21.09
CA ARG A 177 5.77 4.04 20.04
C ARG A 177 7.17 4.29 20.60
N GLY A 178 8.18 3.77 19.90
CA GLY A 178 9.58 3.79 20.32
C GLY A 178 9.90 2.85 21.49
N LYS A 179 8.96 2.00 21.90
CA LYS A 179 9.08 1.09 23.05
C LYS A 179 8.85 -0.35 22.65
N PHE A 180 9.35 -1.27 23.46
CA PHE A 180 8.96 -2.67 23.41
C PHE A 180 8.02 -3.03 24.57
N VAL A 181 7.15 -4.00 24.31
CA VAL A 181 6.15 -4.50 25.27
C VAL A 181 6.39 -6.00 25.49
N ILE A 182 6.52 -6.40 26.75
CA ILE A 182 6.64 -7.82 27.12
C ILE A 182 5.23 -8.38 27.31
N MET A 183 4.88 -9.41 26.56
CA MET A 183 3.74 -10.27 26.84
C MET A 183 4.20 -11.41 27.78
N GLN A 184 3.85 -11.30 29.05
CA GLN A 184 4.44 -12.08 30.13
C GLN A 184 3.78 -13.46 30.29
N GLU A 185 4.56 -14.54 30.13
CA GLU A 185 4.15 -15.93 30.42
C GLU A 185 5.01 -16.56 31.54
N PHE A 186 5.06 -15.87 32.68
CA PHE A 186 5.69 -16.32 33.92
C PHE A 186 5.15 -15.52 35.10
N GLY A 187 5.28 -16.04 36.33
CA GLY A 187 4.88 -15.31 37.54
C GLY A 187 5.91 -14.30 38.01
N GLY A 188 5.49 -13.32 38.83
CA GLY A 188 6.37 -12.32 39.43
C GLY A 188 5.73 -10.94 39.46
N ALA A 189 6.57 -9.90 39.37
CA ALA A 189 6.14 -8.53 39.16
C ALA A 189 5.47 -8.36 37.78
N ASP A 190 4.85 -7.21 37.59
CA ASP A 190 4.24 -6.79 36.33
C ASP A 190 5.32 -6.20 35.41
N TYR A 191 5.57 -6.89 34.29
CA TYR A 191 6.53 -6.47 33.27
C TYR A 191 5.85 -6.04 31.96
N GLY A 192 4.53 -5.95 31.91
CA GLY A 192 3.79 -5.66 30.67
C GLY A 192 2.49 -6.47 30.60
N ILE A 193 2.05 -6.77 29.39
CA ILE A 193 0.73 -7.38 29.18
C ILE A 193 0.75 -8.84 29.64
N PRO A 194 -0.14 -9.27 30.55
CA PRO A 194 -0.23 -10.68 30.95
C PRO A 194 -0.61 -11.54 29.74
N TYR A 195 0.21 -12.52 29.36
CA TYR A 195 -0.10 -13.38 28.20
C TYR A 195 -1.44 -14.13 28.37
N SER A 196 -1.82 -14.43 29.62
CA SER A 196 -3.08 -15.07 29.96
C SER A 196 -4.33 -14.20 29.78
N SER A 197 -4.20 -12.88 29.57
CA SER A 197 -5.34 -11.99 29.31
C SER A 197 -5.77 -11.99 27.83
N LEU A 198 -4.93 -12.53 26.93
CA LEU A 198 -5.20 -12.60 25.50
C LEU A 198 -6.17 -13.73 25.16
N ASP A 199 -6.92 -13.54 24.07
CA ASP A 199 -7.72 -14.59 23.46
C ASP A 199 -6.88 -15.33 22.41
N ILE A 200 -6.45 -16.55 22.75
CA ILE A 200 -5.42 -17.28 21.99
C ILE A 200 -6.00 -18.53 21.33
N GLN A 201 -5.69 -18.71 20.04
CA GLN A 201 -5.77 -20.01 19.36
C GLN A 201 -4.35 -20.55 19.12
N ASP A 202 -4.04 -21.72 19.69
CA ASP A 202 -2.74 -22.40 19.56
C ASP A 202 -2.90 -23.93 19.40
N ASP A 203 -3.77 -24.36 18.46
CA ASP A 203 -4.01 -25.77 18.13
C ASP A 203 -2.87 -26.37 17.31
N PHE A 204 -1.65 -26.40 17.85
CA PHE A 204 -0.43 -26.72 17.08
C PHE A 204 -0.21 -28.22 16.79
N SER A 205 -0.85 -29.13 17.52
CA SER A 205 -0.48 -30.56 17.49
C SER A 205 -1.24 -31.34 16.41
N LEU A 206 -0.54 -31.75 15.34
CA LEU A 206 -1.07 -32.65 14.31
C LEU A 206 -0.67 -34.10 14.60
N THR A 207 -1.52 -35.06 14.26
CA THR A 207 -1.20 -36.50 14.23
C THR A 207 -0.67 -36.91 12.85
N THR A 208 -1.23 -36.35 11.78
CA THR A 208 -0.77 -36.53 10.40
C THR A 208 -0.97 -35.27 9.56
N ASN A 209 -0.41 -35.25 8.34
CA ASN A 209 -0.67 -34.17 7.37
C ASN A 209 -2.15 -33.94 7.08
N TRP A 210 -3.02 -34.93 7.29
CA TRP A 210 -4.47 -34.80 7.04
C TRP A 210 -5.18 -33.89 8.03
N ASP A 211 -4.58 -33.65 9.19
CA ASP A 211 -5.15 -32.79 10.22
C ASP A 211 -4.92 -31.29 9.90
N LEU A 212 -4.19 -30.98 8.81
CA LEU A 212 -3.93 -29.60 8.37
C LEU A 212 -5.22 -28.81 8.14
N TYR A 213 -6.27 -29.45 7.63
CA TYR A 213 -7.53 -28.74 7.42
C TYR A 213 -8.27 -28.40 8.72
N ASP A 214 -8.12 -29.23 9.76
CA ASP A 214 -8.65 -28.94 11.09
C ASP A 214 -7.88 -27.75 11.70
N LYS A 215 -6.55 -27.73 11.57
CA LYS A 215 -5.73 -26.57 11.94
C LYS A 215 -6.20 -25.29 11.21
N TRP A 216 -6.40 -25.37 9.90
CA TRP A 216 -6.92 -24.24 9.12
C TRP A 216 -8.29 -23.78 9.62
N THR A 217 -9.18 -24.72 9.97
CA THR A 217 -10.50 -24.40 10.51
C THR A 217 -10.39 -23.64 11.84
N SER A 218 -9.49 -24.05 12.74
CA SER A 218 -9.21 -23.29 13.98
C SER A 218 -8.68 -21.88 13.68
N VAL A 219 -7.76 -21.72 12.72
CA VAL A 219 -7.24 -20.41 12.29
C VAL A 219 -8.37 -19.53 11.76
N LYS A 220 -9.14 -20.01 10.80
CA LYS A 220 -10.25 -19.29 10.17
C LYS A 220 -11.32 -18.90 11.19
N ASN A 221 -11.68 -19.80 12.11
CA ASN A 221 -12.66 -19.52 13.16
C ASN A 221 -12.17 -18.43 14.11
N HIS A 222 -10.87 -18.41 14.44
CA HIS A 222 -10.30 -17.39 15.32
C HIS A 222 -10.18 -16.03 14.62
N ILE A 223 -9.88 -15.97 13.31
CA ILE A 223 -9.98 -14.72 12.52
C ILE A 223 -11.41 -14.18 12.56
N ASN A 224 -12.41 -15.04 12.33
CA ASN A 224 -13.81 -14.64 12.42
C ASN A 224 -14.19 -14.14 13.81
N LYS A 225 -13.66 -14.80 14.86
CA LYS A 225 -13.86 -14.37 16.24
C LYS A 225 -13.24 -13.01 16.50
N ALA A 226 -12.02 -12.75 16.03
CA ALA A 226 -11.38 -11.45 16.16
C ALA A 226 -12.15 -10.36 15.40
N THR A 227 -12.57 -10.65 14.16
CA THR A 227 -13.32 -9.71 13.31
C THR A 227 -14.64 -9.26 13.96
N ASN A 228 -15.38 -10.19 14.55
CA ASN A 228 -16.72 -9.96 15.12
C ASN A 228 -16.70 -9.79 16.65
N GLY A 229 -15.53 -9.87 17.27
CA GLY A 229 -15.38 -9.89 18.73
C GLY A 229 -15.20 -8.50 19.33
N ASP A 230 -15.05 -8.48 20.66
CA ASP A 230 -14.81 -7.26 21.41
C ASP A 230 -13.47 -6.62 21.03
N ARG A 231 -13.49 -5.32 20.69
CA ARG A 231 -12.31 -4.54 20.30
C ARG A 231 -11.44 -4.14 21.48
N ASP A 232 -11.85 -4.42 22.72
CA ASP A 232 -11.00 -4.34 23.90
C ASP A 232 -10.21 -5.62 24.17
N THR A 233 -10.48 -6.71 23.44
CA THR A 233 -9.77 -7.99 23.57
C THR A 233 -8.61 -8.08 22.57
N ILE A 234 -7.42 -8.44 23.06
CA ILE A 234 -6.27 -8.74 22.20
C ILE A 234 -6.37 -10.20 21.74
N TYR A 235 -6.59 -10.40 20.44
CA TYR A 235 -6.63 -11.72 19.81
C TYR A 235 -5.25 -12.12 19.30
N MET A 236 -4.87 -13.38 19.54
CA MET A 236 -3.64 -13.96 19.01
C MET A 236 -3.90 -15.33 18.37
N ASN A 237 -3.58 -15.45 17.09
CA ASN A 237 -3.87 -16.61 16.28
C ASN A 237 -2.59 -17.25 15.75
N TYR A 238 -2.28 -18.47 16.18
CA TYR A 238 -1.13 -19.21 15.67
C TYR A 238 -1.51 -20.01 14.42
N LEU A 239 -0.80 -19.74 13.32
CA LEU A 239 -0.91 -20.46 12.05
C LEU A 239 -0.03 -21.71 12.03
N SER A 240 0.97 -21.76 12.91
CA SER A 240 1.97 -22.82 13.02
C SER A 240 1.40 -24.13 13.57
N GLY A 241 2.14 -25.22 13.32
CA GLY A 241 1.80 -26.57 13.79
C GLY A 241 2.98 -27.53 13.67
N ALA A 242 2.93 -28.64 14.41
CA ALA A 242 4.04 -29.59 14.55
C ALA A 242 3.56 -31.02 14.90
N ASN A 243 4.50 -31.85 15.37
CA ASN A 243 4.36 -33.27 15.71
C ASN A 243 4.21 -34.19 14.49
N GLY A 244 2.99 -34.50 14.08
CA GLY A 244 2.68 -35.41 12.97
C GLY A 244 2.92 -34.81 11.57
N SER A 245 3.43 -33.58 11.52
CA SER A 245 3.78 -32.86 10.30
C SER A 245 4.97 -31.93 10.54
N PHE A 246 5.62 -31.49 9.47
CA PHE A 246 6.70 -30.51 9.54
C PHE A 246 6.15 -29.08 9.60
N PRO A 247 6.77 -28.16 10.37
CA PRO A 247 6.39 -26.74 10.40
C PRO A 247 6.20 -26.14 9.01
N TYR A 248 7.18 -26.33 8.11
CA TYR A 248 7.10 -25.82 6.74
C TYR A 248 5.89 -26.37 5.99
N PHE A 249 5.49 -27.63 6.21
CA PHE A 249 4.35 -28.24 5.54
C PHE A 249 3.04 -27.62 6.03
N VAL A 250 2.91 -27.34 7.32
CA VAL A 250 1.68 -26.75 7.89
C VAL A 250 1.42 -25.37 7.29
N VAL A 251 2.45 -24.54 7.17
CA VAL A 251 2.29 -23.16 6.69
C VAL A 251 2.32 -23.02 5.15
N SER A 252 2.83 -24.01 4.40
CA SER A 252 2.91 -23.95 2.92
C SER A 252 2.14 -25.02 2.15
N GLY A 253 1.83 -26.17 2.76
CA GLY A 253 1.33 -27.36 2.05
C GLY A 253 2.37 -28.01 1.11
N HIS A 254 3.62 -27.53 1.11
CA HIS A 254 4.67 -27.98 0.19
C HIS A 254 5.22 -29.35 0.57
N SER A 255 5.60 -30.11 -0.45
CA SER A 255 6.28 -31.40 -0.28
C SER A 255 7.71 -31.30 0.27
N SER A 256 8.34 -30.12 0.21
CA SER A 256 9.68 -29.82 0.74
C SER A 256 9.74 -28.35 1.19
N PRO A 257 10.72 -27.92 2.00
CA PRO A 257 10.73 -26.58 2.59
C PRO A 257 10.98 -25.44 1.59
N GLY A 258 11.37 -25.71 0.35
CA GLY A 258 11.71 -24.66 -0.61
C GLY A 258 10.56 -23.68 -0.87
N THR A 259 10.90 -22.39 -0.99
CA THR A 259 9.96 -21.29 -1.27
C THR A 259 9.08 -21.57 -2.49
N SER A 260 9.63 -22.19 -3.53
CA SER A 260 8.89 -22.54 -4.76
C SER A 260 8.58 -24.04 -4.89
N ALA A 261 8.60 -24.80 -3.79
CA ALA A 261 8.36 -26.24 -3.81
C ALA A 261 6.91 -26.57 -4.21
N PRO A 262 6.66 -27.73 -4.86
CA PRO A 262 5.31 -28.10 -5.25
C PRO A 262 4.47 -28.51 -4.03
N ARG A 263 3.19 -28.14 -4.06
CA ARG A 263 2.17 -28.61 -3.11
C ARG A 263 2.05 -30.14 -3.12
N LEU A 264 1.82 -30.73 -1.95
CA LEU A 264 1.55 -32.16 -1.84
C LEU A 264 0.10 -32.47 -2.27
N ALA A 265 -0.09 -33.52 -3.09
CA ALA A 265 -1.43 -33.99 -3.42
C ALA A 265 -2.06 -34.74 -2.24
N THR A 266 -3.33 -34.49 -1.96
CA THR A 266 -4.09 -35.30 -0.98
C THR A 266 -4.33 -36.72 -1.49
N GLY A 267 -4.48 -36.88 -2.81
CA GLY A 267 -4.94 -38.13 -3.43
C GLY A 267 -6.47 -38.21 -3.56
N LEU A 268 -7.21 -37.19 -3.12
CA LEU A 268 -8.63 -37.01 -3.41
C LEU A 268 -8.80 -36.20 -4.70
N THR A 269 -9.86 -36.49 -5.45
CA THR A 269 -10.21 -35.78 -6.70
C THR A 269 -11.64 -35.27 -6.76
N THR A 270 -11.88 -34.13 -7.41
CA THR A 270 -13.23 -33.74 -7.83
C THR A 270 -13.58 -34.44 -9.15
N PRO A 271 -14.86 -34.74 -9.42
CA PRO A 271 -16.05 -34.46 -8.59
C PRO A 271 -16.28 -35.46 -7.44
N GLY A 272 -15.53 -36.57 -7.35
CA GLY A 272 -15.76 -37.67 -6.41
C GLY A 272 -15.77 -37.28 -4.93
N TRP A 273 -14.93 -36.32 -4.54
CA TRP A 273 -14.83 -35.79 -3.17
C TRP A 273 -15.03 -34.26 -3.14
N LYS A 274 -16.00 -33.76 -3.91
CA LYS A 274 -16.22 -32.30 -4.07
C LYS A 274 -16.37 -31.51 -2.76
N ASN A 275 -16.91 -32.12 -1.71
CA ASN A 275 -17.17 -31.48 -0.41
C ASN A 275 -16.00 -31.61 0.58
N SER A 276 -14.97 -32.39 0.27
CA SER A 276 -13.80 -32.53 1.14
C SER A 276 -12.88 -31.31 0.98
N TYR A 277 -12.44 -30.74 2.11
CA TYR A 277 -11.50 -29.62 2.17
C TYR A 277 -11.87 -28.49 1.19
N PRO A 278 -13.02 -27.82 1.35
CA PRO A 278 -13.52 -26.85 0.38
C PRO A 278 -12.58 -25.68 0.13
N ASP A 279 -11.75 -25.28 1.11
CA ASP A 279 -10.79 -24.17 0.94
C ASP A 279 -9.48 -24.59 0.25
N PHE A 280 -9.19 -25.90 0.11
CA PHE A 280 -7.96 -26.36 -0.57
C PHE A 280 -8.07 -26.22 -2.11
N PRO A 281 -6.97 -25.96 -2.83
CA PRO A 281 -7.00 -25.75 -4.27
C PRO A 281 -7.29 -27.05 -5.03
N ARG A 282 -7.97 -26.89 -6.18
CA ARG A 282 -8.20 -27.96 -7.15
C ARG A 282 -7.19 -27.82 -8.28
N THR A 283 -6.18 -28.69 -8.31
CA THR A 283 -5.04 -28.63 -9.21
C THR A 283 -5.05 -29.78 -10.22
N THR A 284 -4.20 -29.70 -11.26
CA THR A 284 -3.93 -30.80 -12.20
C THR A 284 -5.21 -31.42 -12.77
N CYS A 285 -6.08 -30.59 -13.36
CA CYS A 285 -7.37 -31.02 -13.91
C CYS A 285 -7.21 -31.69 -15.28
N PHE A 286 -7.81 -32.87 -15.45
CA PHE A 286 -7.89 -33.56 -16.75
C PHE A 286 -9.30 -34.14 -16.96
N ILE A 287 -9.97 -33.71 -18.03
CA ILE A 287 -11.33 -34.15 -18.41
C ILE A 287 -12.33 -34.04 -17.23
N GLY A 288 -12.32 -32.89 -16.55
CA GLY A 288 -13.24 -32.62 -15.43
C GLY A 288 -12.92 -33.31 -14.11
N ILE A 289 -11.81 -34.07 -14.03
CA ILE A 289 -11.29 -34.64 -12.79
C ILE A 289 -10.10 -33.79 -12.32
N CYS A 290 -10.19 -33.16 -11.15
CA CYS A 290 -9.11 -32.35 -10.58
C CYS A 290 -8.60 -32.96 -9.27
N THR A 291 -7.30 -32.85 -9.00
CA THR A 291 -6.70 -33.26 -7.73
C THR A 291 -6.93 -32.20 -6.66
N ILE A 292 -7.29 -32.60 -5.44
CA ILE A 292 -7.28 -31.71 -4.27
C ILE A 292 -5.85 -31.73 -3.72
N SER A 293 -5.19 -30.56 -3.65
CA SER A 293 -3.85 -30.44 -3.08
C SER A 293 -3.90 -29.82 -1.69
N PHE A 294 -2.97 -30.19 -0.81
CA PHE A 294 -2.80 -29.49 0.45
C PHE A 294 -2.42 -28.03 0.20
N GLU A 295 -2.96 -27.12 1.01
CA GLU A 295 -2.58 -25.72 1.05
C GLU A 295 -2.21 -25.33 2.48
N GLY A 296 -1.15 -24.55 2.60
CA GLY A 296 -0.66 -24.11 3.89
C GLY A 296 -1.49 -23.02 4.54
N THR A 297 -1.41 -22.91 5.86
CA THR A 297 -2.11 -21.88 6.63
C THR A 297 -1.68 -20.46 6.28
N ASN A 298 -0.46 -20.22 5.77
CA ASN A 298 -0.06 -18.88 5.33
C ASN A 298 -0.83 -18.42 4.10
N THR A 299 -0.82 -19.23 3.03
CA THR A 299 -1.54 -18.93 1.79
C THR A 299 -3.04 -18.83 2.04
N LEU A 300 -3.61 -19.79 2.78
CA LEU A 300 -5.04 -19.76 3.11
C LEU A 300 -5.42 -18.52 3.93
N THR A 301 -4.58 -18.10 4.88
CA THR A 301 -4.82 -16.87 5.64
C THR A 301 -4.71 -15.65 4.74
N ALA A 302 -3.66 -15.56 3.91
CA ALA A 302 -3.45 -14.45 2.99
C ALA A 302 -4.65 -14.25 2.04
N ASP A 303 -5.14 -15.35 1.45
CA ASP A 303 -6.34 -15.36 0.60
C ASP A 303 -7.61 -14.96 1.36
N TYR A 304 -7.73 -15.40 2.61
CA TYR A 304 -8.92 -15.15 3.42
C TYR A 304 -9.05 -13.68 3.84
N ILE A 305 -7.93 -13.03 4.12
CA ILE A 305 -7.89 -11.64 4.63
C ILE A 305 -7.71 -10.61 3.52
N GLU A 306 -7.44 -11.03 2.27
CA GLU A 306 -7.37 -10.16 1.09
C GLU A 306 -8.66 -9.35 0.88
N GLN A 307 -9.78 -9.84 1.43
CA GLN A 307 -11.09 -9.20 1.35
C GLN A 307 -11.35 -8.24 2.52
N GLY A 308 -10.30 -7.81 3.23
CA GLY A 308 -10.36 -6.90 4.37
C GLY A 308 -10.80 -7.57 5.68
N GLY A 309 -11.08 -6.77 6.71
CA GLY A 309 -11.49 -7.24 8.03
C GLY A 309 -10.45 -6.94 9.12
N PHE A 310 -10.37 -7.82 10.13
CA PHE A 310 -9.45 -7.66 11.25
C PHE A 310 -9.00 -9.02 11.78
N THR A 311 -7.69 -9.19 11.99
CA THR A 311 -7.11 -10.49 12.38
C THR A 311 -6.57 -10.53 13.80
N GLY A 312 -6.35 -9.38 14.45
CA GLY A 312 -5.51 -9.30 15.64
C GLY A 312 -4.06 -9.71 15.33
N MET A 313 -3.37 -10.28 16.32
CA MET A 313 -2.00 -10.77 16.15
C MET A 313 -1.99 -12.10 15.40
N VAL A 314 -1.24 -12.18 14.32
CA VAL A 314 -1.10 -13.40 13.51
C VAL A 314 0.32 -13.93 13.67
N MET A 315 0.47 -15.08 14.32
CA MET A 315 1.76 -15.70 14.62
C MET A 315 2.00 -16.86 13.65
N THR A 316 3.08 -16.81 12.85
CA THR A 316 3.35 -17.87 11.87
C THR A 316 4.82 -18.31 11.76
N ASP A 317 5.01 -19.44 11.09
CA ASP A 317 6.32 -19.94 10.63
C ASP A 317 6.56 -19.48 9.19
N PHE A 318 7.81 -19.14 8.87
CA PHE A 318 8.27 -18.82 7.51
C PHE A 318 7.38 -17.82 6.73
N PRO A 319 7.03 -16.65 7.32
CA PRO A 319 6.15 -15.69 6.66
C PRO A 319 6.79 -15.15 5.38
N GLY A 320 5.99 -15.07 4.31
CA GLY A 320 6.36 -14.37 3.08
C GLY A 320 5.77 -12.95 2.99
N GLU A 321 6.24 -12.19 2.01
CA GLU A 321 5.86 -10.79 1.77
C GLU A 321 4.35 -10.57 1.64
N ARG A 322 3.65 -11.39 0.85
CA ARG A 322 2.20 -11.24 0.60
C ARG A 322 1.41 -11.34 1.90
N LEU A 323 1.71 -12.32 2.75
CA LEU A 323 1.01 -12.48 4.03
C LEU A 323 1.28 -11.29 4.95
N ILE A 324 2.54 -10.86 5.05
CA ILE A 324 2.93 -9.72 5.90
C ILE A 324 2.21 -8.46 5.43
N ASN A 325 2.25 -8.15 4.13
CA ASN A 325 1.61 -6.96 3.56
C ASN A 325 0.08 -7.02 3.71
N ASN A 326 -0.54 -8.16 3.47
CA ASN A 326 -1.99 -8.29 3.65
C ASN A 326 -2.40 -7.96 5.09
N ILE A 327 -1.66 -8.44 6.10
CA ILE A 327 -1.93 -8.12 7.51
C ILE A 327 -1.67 -6.64 7.81
N ILE A 328 -0.57 -6.07 7.30
CA ILE A 328 -0.23 -4.65 7.47
C ILE A 328 -1.33 -3.76 6.88
N ASN A 329 -1.81 -4.07 5.68
CA ASN A 329 -2.80 -3.28 4.94
C ASN A 329 -4.16 -3.27 5.63
N LEU A 330 -4.49 -4.25 6.47
CA LEU A 330 -5.69 -4.18 7.33
C LEU A 330 -5.65 -3.01 8.34
N ASN A 331 -4.49 -2.37 8.50
CA ASN A 331 -4.34 -1.20 9.35
C ASN A 331 -4.26 0.12 8.56
N ASP A 332 -4.04 0.06 7.24
CA ASP A 332 -3.76 1.23 6.37
C ASP A 332 -5.04 1.69 5.64
N LEU A 333 -5.27 3.00 5.63
CA LEU A 333 -6.36 3.65 4.90
C LEU A 333 -5.87 4.44 3.68
N SER A 334 -4.55 4.48 3.42
CA SER A 334 -3.92 5.33 2.39
C SER A 334 -3.92 4.77 0.97
N ASP A 335 -4.21 3.47 0.79
CA ASP A 335 -4.37 2.80 -0.52
C ASP A 335 -5.81 2.84 -1.07
N TYR A 336 -6.71 3.57 -0.41
CA TYR A 336 -8.07 3.71 -0.88
C TYR A 336 -8.13 4.58 -2.15
N HIS A 337 -8.46 3.96 -3.28
CA HIS A 337 -8.65 4.64 -4.56
C HIS A 337 -10.15 4.84 -4.85
N PHE A 338 -10.53 6.10 -5.11
CA PHE A 338 -11.84 6.42 -5.66
C PHE A 338 -11.75 6.46 -7.19
N ASP A 339 -12.22 5.40 -7.86
CA ASP A 339 -12.30 5.38 -9.32
C ASP A 339 -13.67 5.88 -9.77
N GLU A 340 -13.71 7.07 -10.39
CA GLU A 340 -14.97 7.66 -10.87
C GLU A 340 -15.69 6.72 -11.84
N PHE A 341 -17.01 6.60 -11.66
CA PHE A 341 -17.84 5.78 -12.54
C PHE A 341 -17.92 6.40 -13.94
N SER A 342 -17.71 5.57 -14.96
CA SER A 342 -17.85 6.00 -16.36
C SER A 342 -19.31 6.28 -16.71
N TRP A 343 -19.65 7.56 -16.93
CA TRP A 343 -20.99 7.99 -17.32
C TRP A 343 -21.28 7.72 -18.79
N GLY A 344 -22.49 7.23 -19.09
CA GLY A 344 -22.96 7.07 -20.47
C GLY A 344 -23.40 8.39 -21.10
N GLN A 345 -23.55 8.43 -22.44
CA GLN A 345 -23.93 9.64 -23.19
C GLN A 345 -25.21 9.45 -24.04
N ALA A 346 -26.32 9.00 -23.45
CA ALA A 346 -27.59 8.90 -24.20
C ALA A 346 -28.51 10.12 -23.97
N THR A 347 -29.07 10.63 -25.08
CA THR A 347 -29.95 11.79 -25.08
C THR A 347 -31.45 11.44 -24.95
N ASP A 348 -31.83 10.16 -25.08
CA ASP A 348 -33.21 9.66 -25.04
C ASP A 348 -33.38 8.62 -23.92
N GLU A 349 -34.52 8.64 -23.21
CA GLU A 349 -34.86 7.72 -22.11
C GLU A 349 -34.95 6.25 -22.57
N SER A 350 -35.30 6.04 -23.83
CA SER A 350 -35.47 4.71 -24.44
C SER A 350 -34.16 4.07 -24.92
N VAL A 351 -33.05 4.80 -24.91
CA VAL A 351 -31.77 4.30 -25.41
C VAL A 351 -31.01 3.55 -24.30
N ASN A 352 -30.50 2.38 -24.66
CA ASN A 352 -29.58 1.66 -23.78
C ASN A 352 -28.22 2.39 -23.76
N LEU A 353 -27.79 2.83 -22.58
CA LEU A 353 -26.49 3.50 -22.39
C LEU A 353 -25.33 2.54 -22.67
N CYS A 354 -25.59 1.23 -22.63
CA CYS A 354 -24.61 0.20 -22.92
C CYS A 354 -24.95 -0.58 -24.20
N ALA A 355 -24.02 -0.65 -25.15
CA ALA A 355 -24.14 -1.50 -26.32
C ALA A 355 -23.74 -2.96 -26.01
N SER A 356 -24.35 -3.94 -26.69
CA SER A 356 -23.93 -5.36 -26.79
C SER A 356 -24.36 -6.40 -25.72
N GLY A 357 -25.46 -6.17 -24.99
CA GLY A 357 -26.15 -7.25 -24.25
C GLY A 357 -25.43 -7.80 -23.01
N LYS A 358 -24.51 -7.03 -22.44
CA LYS A 358 -23.71 -7.40 -21.25
C LYS A 358 -23.77 -6.40 -20.08
N CYS A 359 -24.65 -5.41 -20.09
CA CYS A 359 -24.58 -4.37 -19.04
C CYS A 359 -25.22 -4.82 -17.74
N LEU A 360 -24.37 -4.96 -16.72
CA LEU A 360 -24.75 -5.26 -15.33
C LEU A 360 -25.10 -3.99 -14.55
N VAL A 361 -24.54 -2.83 -14.93
CA VAL A 361 -24.78 -1.51 -14.34
C VAL A 361 -24.74 -0.45 -15.44
N GLU A 362 -25.62 0.54 -15.37
CA GLU A 362 -25.58 1.76 -16.19
C GLU A 362 -25.73 3.01 -15.32
N GLY A 363 -25.30 4.17 -15.82
CA GLY A 363 -25.50 5.43 -15.15
C GLY A 363 -25.26 6.63 -16.05
N ASP A 364 -25.77 7.78 -15.64
CA ASP A 364 -25.68 9.08 -16.31
C ASP A 364 -25.56 10.18 -15.25
N GLN A 365 -25.15 11.37 -15.67
CA GLN A 365 -25.02 12.54 -14.81
C GLN A 365 -25.91 13.66 -15.34
N PHE A 366 -26.81 14.17 -14.48
CA PHE A 366 -27.53 15.43 -14.74
C PHE A 366 -27.04 16.57 -13.88
N ALA A 367 -26.30 16.28 -12.80
CA ALA A 367 -25.70 17.29 -11.94
C ALA A 367 -24.78 18.21 -12.76
N ILE A 368 -25.10 19.51 -12.75
CA ILE A 368 -24.34 20.55 -13.46
C ILE A 368 -23.09 20.95 -12.65
N ASP A 369 -23.22 21.02 -11.31
CA ASP A 369 -22.15 21.34 -10.37
C ASP A 369 -22.21 20.41 -9.15
N GLU A 370 -21.05 20.03 -8.62
CA GLU A 370 -20.95 19.28 -7.36
C GLU A 370 -21.39 20.17 -6.18
N PRO A 371 -22.29 19.71 -5.30
CA PRO A 371 -22.71 20.47 -4.13
C PRO A 371 -21.56 20.65 -3.12
N ALA A 372 -21.66 21.69 -2.28
CA ALA A 372 -20.69 21.89 -1.20
C ALA A 372 -20.64 20.65 -0.28
N PRO A 373 -19.44 20.21 0.15
CA PRO A 373 -19.31 19.07 1.05
C PRO A 373 -20.09 19.29 2.35
N LYS A 374 -20.77 18.24 2.83
CA LYS A 374 -21.50 18.24 4.10
C LYS A 374 -20.87 17.20 5.02
N SER A 375 -20.89 17.44 6.33
CA SER A 375 -20.50 16.43 7.34
C SER A 375 -21.60 15.40 7.63
N SER A 376 -22.78 15.55 7.02
CA SER A 376 -23.92 14.65 7.17
C SER A 376 -24.75 14.58 5.90
N LEU A 377 -25.27 13.39 5.58
CA LEU A 377 -26.09 13.13 4.40
C LEU A 377 -27.52 12.79 4.80
N SER A 378 -28.49 13.40 4.11
CA SER A 378 -29.89 12.96 4.13
C SER A 378 -30.05 11.77 3.18
N VAL A 379 -30.33 10.58 3.73
CA VAL A 379 -30.43 9.33 2.96
C VAL A 379 -31.85 8.82 3.00
N VAL A 380 -32.44 8.60 1.82
CA VAL A 380 -33.77 8.01 1.63
C VAL A 380 -33.62 6.57 1.13
N SER A 381 -34.39 5.64 1.70
CA SER A 381 -34.62 4.30 1.12
C SER A 381 -36.07 4.21 0.65
N TYR A 382 -36.29 3.77 -0.58
CA TYR A 382 -37.63 3.72 -1.15
C TYR A 382 -37.84 2.60 -2.19
N ASN A 383 -38.71 1.64 -1.88
CA ASN A 383 -39.30 0.74 -2.87
C ASN A 383 -40.39 1.48 -3.68
N VAL A 384 -40.17 1.63 -4.98
CA VAL A 384 -41.00 2.47 -5.85
C VAL A 384 -42.09 1.71 -6.62
N LEU A 385 -42.20 0.38 -6.47
CA LEU A 385 -43.22 -0.48 -7.09
C LEU A 385 -43.37 -0.28 -8.61
N ARG A 386 -42.31 -0.53 -9.38
CA ARG A 386 -42.34 -0.53 -10.86
C ARG A 386 -43.24 0.58 -11.44
N PRO A 387 -43.01 1.85 -11.05
CA PRO A 387 -44.04 2.87 -11.08
C PRO A 387 -44.38 3.32 -12.50
N SER A 388 -45.62 3.79 -12.69
CA SER A 388 -46.02 4.53 -13.90
C SER A 388 -45.40 5.94 -13.93
N ALA A 389 -45.49 6.63 -15.07
CA ALA A 389 -45.09 8.04 -15.21
C ALA A 389 -45.60 8.94 -14.09
N GLU A 390 -46.91 8.79 -13.86
CA GLU A 390 -47.67 9.63 -12.95
C GLU A 390 -47.21 9.37 -11.52
N ARG A 391 -46.97 8.10 -11.18
CA ARG A 391 -46.42 7.72 -9.88
C ARG A 391 -45.01 8.25 -9.68
N ILE A 392 -44.11 8.11 -10.65
CA ILE A 392 -42.75 8.69 -10.55
C ILE A 392 -42.84 10.19 -10.30
N GLN A 393 -43.68 10.92 -11.03
CA GLN A 393 -43.85 12.35 -10.84
C GLN A 393 -44.42 12.69 -9.46
N ASN A 394 -45.41 11.94 -8.97
CA ASN A 394 -45.96 12.13 -7.63
C ASN A 394 -44.91 11.86 -6.55
N GLN A 395 -44.13 10.79 -6.69
CA GLN A 395 -43.05 10.43 -5.77
C GLN A 395 -41.97 11.52 -5.73
N VAL A 396 -41.55 12.01 -6.90
CA VAL A 396 -40.62 13.13 -7.02
C VAL A 396 -41.17 14.40 -6.36
N ASN A 397 -42.43 14.75 -6.63
CA ASN A 397 -43.06 15.94 -6.05
C ASN A 397 -43.12 15.84 -4.53
N TYR A 398 -43.49 14.68 -3.99
CA TYR A 398 -43.50 14.43 -2.56
C TYR A 398 -42.10 14.64 -1.95
N LEU A 399 -41.06 14.03 -2.53
CA LEU A 399 -39.69 14.22 -2.04
C LEU A 399 -39.21 15.67 -2.16
N LYS A 400 -39.66 16.43 -3.16
CA LYS A 400 -39.39 17.87 -3.26
C LYS A 400 -40.08 18.68 -2.16
N GLU A 401 -41.30 18.30 -1.80
CA GLU A 401 -42.01 18.94 -0.68
C GLU A 401 -41.33 18.66 0.66
N GLN A 402 -40.78 17.45 0.85
CA GLN A 402 -40.08 17.08 2.08
C GLN A 402 -38.65 17.62 2.19
N PHE A 403 -37.85 17.51 1.12
CA PHE A 403 -36.41 17.81 1.14
C PHE A 403 -36.03 19.08 0.37
N GLY A 404 -37.01 19.77 -0.24
CA GLY A 404 -36.81 20.91 -1.12
C GLY A 404 -36.55 20.51 -2.57
N GLU A 405 -36.47 21.51 -3.47
CA GLU A 405 -36.35 21.29 -4.92
C GLU A 405 -35.17 20.41 -5.36
N GLN A 406 -34.10 20.39 -4.56
CA GLN A 406 -32.89 19.60 -4.83
C GLN A 406 -32.99 18.15 -4.34
N GLY A 407 -34.05 17.81 -3.60
CA GLY A 407 -34.23 16.49 -3.00
C GLY A 407 -33.22 16.17 -1.89
N PRO A 408 -33.29 14.93 -1.36
CA PRO A 408 -32.32 14.40 -0.40
C PRO A 408 -30.91 14.24 -1.04
N ASP A 409 -29.90 14.02 -0.21
CA ASP A 409 -28.51 13.85 -0.67
C ASP A 409 -28.30 12.52 -1.39
N VAL A 410 -28.94 11.45 -0.90
CA VAL A 410 -28.85 10.09 -1.45
C VAL A 410 -30.22 9.43 -1.44
N ILE A 411 -30.58 8.73 -2.52
CA ILE A 411 -31.79 7.93 -2.63
C ILE A 411 -31.39 6.50 -3.05
N LEU A 412 -31.73 5.54 -2.21
CA LEU A 412 -31.55 4.11 -2.41
C LEU A 412 -32.88 3.55 -2.90
N LEU A 413 -32.95 3.27 -4.20
CA LEU A 413 -34.17 2.83 -4.87
C LEU A 413 -34.18 1.32 -5.10
N SER A 414 -35.32 0.70 -4.83
CA SER A 414 -35.60 -0.72 -5.06
C SER A 414 -36.83 -0.89 -5.96
N GLU A 415 -36.88 -1.98 -6.74
CA GLU A 415 -37.91 -2.21 -7.79
C GLU A 415 -37.95 -1.13 -8.88
N THR A 416 -36.77 -0.61 -9.26
CA THR A 416 -36.66 0.27 -10.43
C THR A 416 -37.02 -0.49 -11.70
N VAL A 417 -37.51 0.21 -12.73
CA VAL A 417 -37.81 -0.38 -14.04
C VAL A 417 -37.02 0.26 -15.17
N ARG A 418 -36.70 -0.57 -16.17
CA ARG A 418 -36.01 -0.20 -17.40
C ARG A 418 -36.55 -0.94 -18.63
N GLY A 419 -36.94 -0.22 -19.69
CA GLY A 419 -37.18 -0.77 -21.03
C GLY A 419 -38.63 -0.72 -21.57
N ASP A 420 -38.79 -1.02 -22.86
CA ASP A 420 -40.03 -0.83 -23.66
C ASP A 420 -41.25 -1.63 -23.17
N GLY A 421 -41.02 -2.83 -22.64
CA GLY A 421 -42.00 -3.72 -22.04
C GLY A 421 -42.54 -3.25 -20.68
N CYS A 422 -41.91 -2.27 -20.03
CA CYS A 422 -42.42 -1.68 -18.78
C CYS A 422 -43.49 -0.60 -19.04
N GLY A 423 -44.28 -0.74 -20.11
CA GLY A 423 -45.44 0.09 -20.42
C GLY A 423 -45.15 1.48 -21.00
N SER A 424 -43.89 1.88 -21.23
CA SER A 424 -43.52 3.16 -21.88
C SER A 424 -42.02 3.33 -22.24
N GLY A 425 -41.14 2.31 -22.12
CA GLY A 425 -39.71 2.52 -22.42
C GLY A 425 -38.93 3.30 -21.35
N ARG A 426 -39.40 3.32 -20.11
CA ARG A 426 -38.92 4.19 -19.02
C ARG A 426 -37.61 3.73 -18.39
N ASN A 427 -37.00 4.63 -17.63
CA ASN A 427 -35.87 4.38 -16.75
C ASN A 427 -36.09 5.13 -15.42
N THR A 428 -36.54 4.42 -14.39
CA THR A 428 -36.93 5.04 -13.10
C THR A 428 -35.79 5.83 -12.47
N ALA A 429 -34.59 5.25 -12.40
CA ALA A 429 -33.44 5.91 -11.78
C ALA A 429 -33.05 7.20 -12.52
N ARG A 430 -33.11 7.17 -13.86
CA ARG A 430 -32.85 8.34 -14.70
C ARG A 430 -33.88 9.45 -14.50
N GLU A 431 -35.16 9.11 -14.41
CA GLU A 431 -36.23 10.10 -14.21
C GLU A 431 -36.06 10.82 -12.85
N TYR A 432 -35.73 10.08 -11.79
CA TYR A 432 -35.37 10.66 -10.49
C TYR A 432 -34.14 11.57 -10.60
N ALA A 433 -33.07 11.09 -11.22
CA ALA A 433 -31.82 11.85 -11.34
C ALA A 433 -31.99 13.15 -12.12
N LYS A 434 -32.81 13.14 -13.19
CA LYS A 434 -33.18 14.36 -13.93
C LYS A 434 -33.95 15.34 -13.05
N ALA A 435 -34.93 14.85 -12.29
CA ALA A 435 -35.79 15.69 -11.49
C ALA A 435 -35.04 16.41 -10.35
N PHE A 436 -34.00 15.77 -9.82
CA PHE A 436 -33.16 16.30 -8.73
C PHE A 436 -31.82 16.86 -9.20
N ASN A 437 -31.52 16.88 -10.51
CA ASN A 437 -30.24 17.33 -11.05
C ASN A 437 -29.05 16.59 -10.41
N ALA A 438 -29.11 15.25 -10.45
CA ALA A 438 -28.26 14.34 -9.69
C ALA A 438 -27.53 13.32 -10.58
N TYR A 439 -26.61 12.57 -9.97
CA TYR A 439 -25.97 11.38 -10.54
C TYR A 439 -26.86 10.15 -10.30
N TYR A 440 -26.84 9.17 -11.19
CA TYR A 440 -27.43 7.87 -10.86
C TYR A 440 -26.68 6.68 -11.44
N VAL A 441 -26.79 5.57 -10.73
CA VAL A 441 -26.43 4.25 -11.24
C VAL A 441 -27.59 3.29 -11.02
N ASN A 442 -27.89 2.47 -12.03
CA ASN A 442 -28.97 1.49 -12.01
C ASN A 442 -28.40 0.12 -12.40
N ALA A 443 -28.67 -0.88 -11.56
CA ALA A 443 -28.28 -2.26 -11.74
C ALA A 443 -29.53 -3.13 -11.95
N ASN A 444 -29.67 -3.72 -13.13
CA ASN A 444 -30.79 -4.61 -13.43
C ASN A 444 -30.54 -6.01 -12.86
N GLU A 445 -31.56 -6.68 -12.32
CA GLU A 445 -31.50 -8.08 -11.91
C GLU A 445 -31.35 -9.02 -13.11
N ASP A 446 -30.66 -10.17 -12.96
CA ASP A 446 -30.49 -11.08 -14.10
C ASP A 446 -31.77 -11.88 -14.39
N GLY A 447 -32.05 -12.18 -15.66
CA GLY A 447 -33.19 -13.02 -16.04
C GLY A 447 -34.46 -12.24 -16.42
N ASP A 448 -34.46 -10.92 -16.30
CA ASP A 448 -35.53 -10.11 -16.84
C ASP A 448 -35.49 -10.01 -18.37
N SER A 449 -36.69 -9.94 -18.98
CA SER A 449 -36.81 -9.76 -20.43
C SER A 449 -36.09 -8.48 -20.88
N ALA A 450 -35.43 -8.52 -22.05
CA ALA A 450 -34.84 -7.31 -22.63
C ALA A 450 -35.86 -6.17 -22.85
N SER A 451 -37.15 -6.49 -22.87
CA SER A 451 -38.22 -5.50 -22.94
C SER A 451 -38.52 -4.84 -21.59
N CYS A 452 -38.53 -5.55 -20.46
CA CYS A 452 -38.75 -4.94 -19.14
C CYS A 452 -37.82 -5.54 -18.11
N GLN A 453 -36.87 -4.73 -17.64
CA GLN A 453 -35.86 -5.05 -16.65
C GLN A 453 -36.20 -4.38 -15.33
N THR A 454 -36.07 -5.10 -14.23
CA THR A 454 -36.22 -4.61 -12.87
C THR A 454 -34.87 -4.55 -12.19
N GLY A 455 -34.73 -3.69 -11.17
CA GLY A 455 -33.42 -3.46 -10.59
C GLY A 455 -33.43 -2.69 -9.27
N ASN A 456 -32.21 -2.32 -8.90
CA ASN A 456 -31.91 -1.44 -7.77
C ASN A 456 -31.04 -0.29 -8.28
N ALA A 457 -31.23 0.89 -7.71
CA ALA A 457 -30.48 2.08 -8.10
C ALA A 457 -30.03 2.92 -6.92
N ILE A 458 -28.99 3.72 -7.16
CA ILE A 458 -28.54 4.77 -6.27
C ILE A 458 -28.64 6.08 -7.06
N VAL A 459 -29.37 7.05 -6.51
CA VAL A 459 -29.38 8.44 -6.98
C VAL A 459 -28.65 9.26 -5.94
N SER A 460 -27.63 10.01 -6.36
CA SER A 460 -26.77 10.75 -5.43
C SER A 460 -26.57 12.16 -5.95
N ARG A 461 -26.58 13.14 -5.05
CA ARG A 461 -26.16 14.51 -5.37
C ARG A 461 -24.65 14.64 -5.54
N TYR A 462 -23.88 13.69 -5.03
CA TYR A 462 -22.43 13.64 -5.05
C TYR A 462 -21.92 12.64 -6.11
N PRO A 463 -20.73 12.89 -6.71
CA PRO A 463 -20.10 11.97 -7.63
C PRO A 463 -19.97 10.55 -7.07
N MET A 464 -20.14 9.56 -7.94
CA MET A 464 -20.07 8.15 -7.57
C MET A 464 -18.89 7.46 -8.27
N GLY A 465 -18.22 6.59 -7.53
CA GLY A 465 -17.09 5.80 -7.99
C GLY A 465 -17.16 4.36 -7.49
N ASN A 466 -16.27 3.51 -7.99
CA ASN A 466 -16.17 2.08 -7.61
C ASN A 466 -17.50 1.33 -7.68
N VAL A 467 -18.35 1.72 -8.64
CA VAL A 467 -19.71 1.21 -8.74
C VAL A 467 -19.69 -0.24 -9.21
N SER A 468 -20.46 -1.10 -8.53
CA SER A 468 -20.64 -2.46 -8.98
C SER A 468 -22.03 -3.00 -8.68
N LYS A 469 -22.45 -3.99 -9.48
CA LYS A 469 -23.58 -4.86 -9.17
C LYS A 469 -23.03 -6.17 -8.67
N VAL A 470 -23.57 -6.63 -7.55
CA VAL A 470 -23.24 -7.95 -7.01
C VAL A 470 -24.52 -8.79 -7.00
N ARG A 471 -24.52 -9.87 -7.77
CA ARG A 471 -25.57 -10.88 -7.74
C ARG A 471 -25.40 -11.74 -6.48
N PHE A 472 -26.47 -11.93 -5.72
CA PHE A 472 -26.43 -12.83 -4.57
C PHE A 472 -26.26 -14.30 -5.00
N LYS A 473 -25.46 -15.06 -4.25
CA LYS A 473 -25.35 -16.52 -4.39
C LYS A 473 -26.55 -17.22 -3.77
N ALA A 474 -27.04 -16.72 -2.64
CA ALA A 474 -28.27 -17.18 -2.02
C ALA A 474 -29.51 -16.64 -2.77
N GLN A 475 -30.25 -17.54 -3.42
CA GLN A 475 -31.46 -17.24 -4.19
C GLN A 475 -32.57 -18.21 -3.79
N HIS A 476 -33.82 -17.74 -3.76
CA HIS A 476 -34.96 -18.61 -3.45
C HIS A 476 -36.27 -18.11 -4.08
N SER A 477 -36.99 -18.99 -4.75
CA SER A 477 -38.27 -18.69 -5.42
C SER A 477 -39.45 -19.30 -4.66
N SER A 478 -40.63 -18.65 -4.72
CA SER A 478 -41.94 -19.32 -4.66
C SER A 478 -43.12 -18.35 -4.76
N PHE A 479 -43.74 -18.33 -5.94
CA PHE A 479 -45.20 -18.42 -6.01
C PHE A 479 -45.56 -19.81 -6.56
N PRO A 480 -46.51 -20.54 -5.95
CA PRO A 480 -46.93 -21.85 -6.48
C PRO A 480 -47.52 -21.70 -7.89
N GLY A 481 -46.93 -22.35 -8.89
CA GLY A 481 -47.47 -22.40 -10.26
C GLY A 481 -46.72 -21.60 -11.32
N THR A 482 -45.65 -20.89 -10.97
CA THR A 482 -44.74 -20.26 -11.95
C THR A 482 -43.53 -21.18 -12.17
N GLY A 483 -43.31 -21.63 -13.41
CA GLY A 483 -42.15 -22.45 -13.78
C GLY A 483 -40.81 -21.72 -13.60
N GLU A 484 -39.70 -22.47 -13.69
CA GLU A 484 -38.33 -22.00 -13.52
C GLU A 484 -38.03 -20.71 -14.30
N THR A 485 -37.83 -19.60 -13.60
CA THR A 485 -36.78 -18.61 -13.91
C THR A 485 -36.43 -17.84 -12.63
N ASP A 486 -35.23 -18.07 -12.10
CA ASP A 486 -34.60 -17.26 -11.05
C ASP A 486 -34.48 -15.79 -11.49
N THR A 487 -35.25 -14.87 -10.90
CA THR A 487 -35.00 -13.44 -11.04
C THR A 487 -33.78 -13.10 -10.18
N GLY A 488 -32.77 -12.56 -10.83
CA GLY A 488 -31.41 -12.50 -10.36
C GLY A 488 -31.13 -11.44 -9.33
N ARG A 489 -31.64 -11.66 -8.10
CA ARG A 489 -31.51 -10.71 -6.99
C ARG A 489 -30.07 -10.27 -6.83
N SER A 490 -29.91 -8.97 -6.65
CA SER A 490 -28.60 -8.32 -6.57
C SER A 490 -28.69 -7.09 -5.69
N PHE A 491 -27.53 -6.56 -5.32
CA PHE A 491 -27.41 -5.21 -4.78
C PHE A 491 -26.51 -4.39 -5.69
N VAL A 492 -26.78 -3.09 -5.71
CA VAL A 492 -25.88 -2.10 -6.30
C VAL A 492 -25.12 -1.42 -5.16
N VAL A 493 -23.84 -1.19 -5.39
CA VAL A 493 -22.97 -0.45 -4.47
C VAL A 493 -22.28 0.67 -5.23
N ALA A 494 -22.11 1.80 -4.56
CA ALA A 494 -21.31 2.91 -5.01
C ALA A 494 -20.54 3.50 -3.83
N ASP A 495 -19.33 3.99 -4.11
CA ASP A 495 -18.63 4.88 -3.21
C ASP A 495 -19.03 6.32 -3.60
N LEU A 496 -19.44 7.15 -2.63
CA LEU A 496 -19.81 8.55 -2.83
C LEU A 496 -18.62 9.44 -2.45
N LYS A 497 -18.25 10.38 -3.32
CA LYS A 497 -17.24 11.38 -3.00
C LYS A 497 -17.91 12.66 -2.50
N VAL A 498 -17.80 12.92 -1.20
CA VAL A 498 -18.39 14.10 -0.53
C VAL A 498 -17.25 15.07 -0.22
N GLY A 499 -16.86 15.90 -1.19
CA GLY A 499 -15.62 16.66 -1.08
C GLY A 499 -14.40 15.75 -1.14
N ASP A 500 -13.61 15.72 -0.06
CA ASP A 500 -12.45 14.83 0.08
C ASP A 500 -12.79 13.52 0.82
N ASP A 501 -14.03 13.40 1.31
CA ASP A 501 -14.49 12.23 2.06
C ASP A 501 -15.21 11.21 1.18
N ILE A 502 -15.30 9.99 1.71
CA ILE A 502 -15.86 8.84 1.02
C ILE A 502 -16.91 8.17 1.91
N VAL A 503 -18.08 7.91 1.33
CA VAL A 503 -19.17 7.15 1.98
C VAL A 503 -19.60 5.98 1.10
N HIS A 504 -19.66 4.77 1.64
CA HIS A 504 -20.04 3.58 0.91
C HIS A 504 -21.54 3.34 1.02
N VAL A 505 -22.27 3.34 -0.09
CA VAL A 505 -23.72 3.20 -0.10
C VAL A 505 -24.17 1.99 -0.92
N TYR A 506 -25.18 1.29 -0.41
CA TYR A 506 -25.71 0.05 -0.97
C TYR A 506 -27.22 0.14 -1.09
N SER A 507 -27.77 -0.30 -2.24
CA SER A 507 -29.21 -0.44 -2.45
C SER A 507 -29.56 -1.85 -2.91
N THR A 508 -30.58 -2.47 -2.31
CA THR A 508 -30.99 -3.84 -2.65
C THR A 508 -32.49 -4.09 -2.52
N HIS A 509 -32.94 -5.22 -3.07
CA HIS A 509 -34.26 -5.78 -2.90
C HIS A 509 -34.11 -7.27 -2.61
N SER A 510 -34.17 -7.65 -1.33
CA SER A 510 -33.89 -9.02 -0.86
C SER A 510 -35.15 -9.90 -0.80
N ALA A 511 -36.14 -9.62 -1.64
CA ALA A 511 -37.43 -10.29 -1.64
C ALA A 511 -37.30 -11.78 -1.93
N SER A 512 -37.52 -12.59 -0.89
CA SER A 512 -37.66 -14.04 -0.95
C SER A 512 -38.90 -14.50 -0.19
N PRO A 513 -39.55 -15.61 -0.58
CA PRO A 513 -40.78 -16.12 0.05
C PRO A 513 -40.66 -16.48 1.54
N PHE A 514 -41.80 -16.73 2.18
CA PHE A 514 -41.87 -17.19 3.56
C PHE A 514 -41.46 -18.66 3.75
N GLY A 515 -40.83 -18.96 4.90
CA GLY A 515 -40.45 -20.28 5.36
C GLY A 515 -38.94 -20.47 5.40
N ILE A 516 -38.48 -21.49 6.14
CA ILE A 516 -37.05 -21.80 6.37
C ILE A 516 -36.17 -21.60 5.11
N PRO A 517 -36.58 -22.07 3.91
CA PRO A 517 -35.77 -21.88 2.71
C PRO A 517 -35.62 -20.42 2.26
N GLY A 518 -36.69 -19.62 2.30
CA GLY A 518 -36.65 -18.20 1.93
C GLY A 518 -36.03 -17.33 3.01
N ASP A 519 -36.25 -17.65 4.29
CA ASP A 519 -35.59 -16.97 5.41
C ASP A 519 -34.07 -17.19 5.36
N ASN A 520 -33.63 -18.42 5.07
CA ASN A 520 -32.21 -18.72 4.87
C ASN A 520 -31.63 -18.02 3.64
N ALA A 521 -32.43 -17.82 2.59
CA ALA A 521 -32.00 -17.07 1.41
C ALA A 521 -31.78 -15.60 1.75
N ARG A 522 -32.74 -14.93 2.41
CA ARG A 522 -32.57 -13.53 2.87
C ARG A 522 -31.40 -13.40 3.83
N LYS A 523 -31.26 -14.33 4.78
CA LYS A 523 -30.09 -14.38 5.68
C LYS A 523 -28.77 -14.50 4.91
N GLY A 524 -28.72 -15.36 3.89
CA GLY A 524 -27.56 -15.49 3.00
C GLY A 524 -27.27 -14.21 2.23
N GLN A 525 -28.31 -13.56 1.69
CA GLN A 525 -28.21 -12.29 0.96
C GLN A 525 -27.64 -11.18 1.86
N HIS A 526 -28.19 -10.99 3.06
CA HIS A 526 -27.67 -10.00 4.00
C HIS A 526 -26.25 -10.32 4.47
N ALA A 527 -25.92 -11.60 4.69
CA ALA A 527 -24.56 -12.01 5.01
C ALA A 527 -23.57 -11.69 3.89
N GLU A 528 -23.96 -11.89 2.63
CA GLU A 528 -23.14 -11.53 1.46
C GLU A 528 -22.96 -10.01 1.33
N MET A 529 -24.02 -9.23 1.58
CA MET A 529 -23.96 -7.76 1.52
C MET A 529 -23.07 -7.19 2.62
N VAL A 530 -23.22 -7.68 3.86
CA VAL A 530 -22.35 -7.33 4.99
C VAL A 530 -20.92 -7.74 4.71
N TYR A 531 -20.69 -8.95 4.20
CA TYR A 531 -19.37 -9.43 3.83
C TYR A 531 -18.71 -8.53 2.78
N HIS A 532 -19.44 -8.08 1.76
CA HIS A 532 -18.94 -7.11 0.78
C HIS A 532 -18.62 -5.75 1.41
N ALA A 533 -19.40 -5.31 2.40
CA ALA A 533 -19.18 -4.05 3.11
C ALA A 533 -18.07 -4.12 4.18
N LYS A 534 -17.60 -5.32 4.58
CA LYS A 534 -16.52 -5.47 5.58
C LYS A 534 -15.18 -4.94 5.10
N SER A 535 -14.91 -5.03 3.79
CA SER A 535 -13.67 -4.53 3.18
C SER A 535 -13.62 -3.01 3.08
N LYS A 536 -14.73 -2.33 3.34
CA LYS A 536 -14.89 -0.90 3.11
C LYS A 536 -14.44 -0.09 4.34
N PRO A 537 -13.44 0.81 4.19
CA PRO A 537 -12.77 1.47 5.30
C PRO A 537 -13.57 2.61 5.94
N PHE A 538 -14.53 3.22 5.23
CA PHE A 538 -15.26 4.39 5.69
C PHE A 538 -16.70 4.05 6.12
N THR A 539 -17.51 5.09 6.37
CA THR A 539 -18.92 4.96 6.69
C THR A 539 -19.64 4.11 5.64
N ARG A 540 -20.41 3.12 6.10
CA ARG A 540 -21.21 2.23 5.26
C ARG A 540 -22.68 2.43 5.55
N ILE A 541 -23.48 2.59 4.50
CA ILE A 541 -24.93 2.79 4.57
C ILE A 541 -25.58 1.73 3.68
N LEU A 542 -26.32 0.81 4.30
CA LEU A 542 -27.05 -0.24 3.63
C LEU A 542 -28.54 0.11 3.63
N GLY A 543 -29.15 0.21 2.47
CA GLY A 543 -30.60 0.41 2.37
C GLY A 543 -31.25 -0.45 1.30
N GLY A 544 -32.57 -0.43 1.28
CA GLY A 544 -33.36 -1.23 0.38
C GLY A 544 -34.66 -1.70 1.00
N ASP A 545 -35.21 -2.77 0.43
CA ASP A 545 -36.46 -3.40 0.87
C ASP A 545 -36.30 -4.90 1.13
N LEU A 546 -36.84 -5.34 2.27
CA LEU A 546 -36.84 -6.73 2.71
C LEU A 546 -37.97 -7.55 2.07
N ASN A 547 -39.07 -6.89 1.71
CA ASN A 547 -40.30 -7.47 1.17
C ASN A 547 -40.69 -8.79 1.88
N ALA A 548 -40.65 -8.79 3.22
CA ALA A 548 -40.73 -9.99 4.05
C ALA A 548 -42.17 -10.25 4.51
N VAL A 549 -42.92 -11.06 3.77
CA VAL A 549 -44.29 -11.43 4.16
C VAL A 549 -44.28 -12.26 5.47
N GLY A 550 -44.73 -11.68 6.58
CA GLY A 550 -45.36 -12.42 7.69
C GLY A 550 -44.61 -12.63 9.02
N HIS A 551 -43.51 -11.92 9.34
CA HIS A 551 -42.75 -12.24 10.57
C HIS A 551 -42.80 -11.22 11.73
N ILE A 552 -43.28 -10.00 11.52
CA ILE A 552 -42.99 -8.88 12.47
C ILE A 552 -44.13 -8.58 13.45
N PHE A 553 -45.21 -9.38 13.45
CA PHE A 553 -46.22 -9.34 14.54
C PHE A 553 -46.01 -10.42 15.63
N ALA A 554 -45.03 -11.31 15.48
CA ALA A 554 -44.77 -12.36 16.49
C ALA A 554 -43.84 -11.90 17.62
N ASP A 555 -43.48 -10.62 17.69
CA ASP A 555 -42.51 -10.14 18.66
C ASP A 555 -43.05 -9.03 19.58
N PRO A 556 -43.63 -9.41 20.73
CA PRO A 556 -43.83 -8.53 21.88
C PRO A 556 -42.55 -8.36 22.73
N LEU A 557 -41.38 -8.86 22.28
CA LEU A 557 -40.14 -8.96 23.08
C LEU A 557 -38.99 -8.06 22.58
N GLY A 558 -39.10 -7.38 21.44
CA GLY A 558 -38.06 -6.50 20.88
C GLY A 558 -36.94 -7.22 20.10
N LEU A 559 -37.20 -8.41 19.56
CA LEU A 559 -36.30 -9.22 18.73
C LEU A 559 -36.48 -8.92 17.23
N HIS A 560 -35.39 -8.58 16.55
CA HIS A 560 -35.33 -8.35 15.10
C HIS A 560 -35.57 -9.63 14.27
N ASP A 561 -35.94 -9.48 12.99
CA ASP A 561 -36.07 -10.59 12.02
C ASP A 561 -34.73 -11.36 11.92
N ILE A 562 -34.77 -12.70 12.07
CA ILE A 562 -33.57 -13.55 12.09
C ILE A 562 -32.74 -13.50 10.81
N SER A 563 -33.36 -13.08 9.70
CA SER A 563 -32.66 -12.87 8.43
C SER A 563 -31.75 -11.65 8.48
N LEU A 564 -31.98 -10.70 9.38
CA LEU A 564 -31.14 -9.53 9.62
C LEU A 564 -29.98 -9.80 10.60
N ASN A 565 -29.93 -10.97 11.24
CA ASN A 565 -28.83 -11.31 12.16
C ASN A 565 -27.44 -11.00 11.59
N PRO A 566 -27.09 -11.31 10.32
CA PRO A 566 -25.76 -10.99 9.80
C PRO A 566 -25.41 -9.49 9.84
N ILE A 567 -26.41 -8.60 9.79
CA ILE A 567 -26.24 -7.14 9.87
C ILE A 567 -25.97 -6.74 11.33
N PHE A 568 -26.77 -7.24 12.27
CA PHE A 568 -26.62 -6.94 13.70
C PHE A 568 -25.39 -7.62 14.33
N ASP A 569 -25.08 -8.85 13.94
CA ASP A 569 -23.87 -9.60 14.35
C ASP A 569 -22.58 -8.86 13.91
N ASP A 570 -22.68 -7.98 12.91
CA ASP A 570 -21.59 -7.12 12.45
C ASP A 570 -21.72 -5.67 12.96
N ASN A 571 -22.51 -5.42 14.02
CA ASN A 571 -22.63 -4.13 14.71
C ASN A 571 -23.08 -2.95 13.82
N TYR A 572 -23.95 -3.18 12.85
CA TYR A 572 -24.66 -2.08 12.19
C TYR A 572 -25.72 -1.48 13.11
N THR A 573 -25.83 -0.15 13.07
CA THR A 573 -26.93 0.59 13.71
C THR A 573 -28.11 0.63 12.78
N ASP A 574 -29.29 0.24 13.27
CA ASP A 574 -30.56 0.44 12.57
C ASP A 574 -31.01 1.89 12.76
N ALA A 575 -31.14 2.64 11.67
CA ALA A 575 -31.45 4.07 11.75
C ALA A 575 -32.82 4.36 12.38
N HIS A 576 -33.74 3.38 12.36
CA HIS A 576 -35.10 3.51 12.89
C HIS A 576 -35.32 2.64 14.13
N ASP A 577 -34.27 2.31 14.89
CA ASP A 577 -34.38 1.50 16.11
C ASP A 577 -35.28 2.11 17.19
N ASP A 578 -35.33 3.44 17.28
CA ASP A 578 -36.21 4.22 18.16
C ASP A 578 -37.71 4.08 17.82
N LEU A 579 -38.04 3.56 16.64
CA LEU A 579 -39.42 3.31 16.23
C LEU A 579 -39.81 1.86 16.50
N ALA A 580 -40.88 1.68 17.28
CA ALA A 580 -41.50 0.37 17.45
C ALA A 580 -41.88 -0.24 16.09
N THR A 581 -41.69 -1.55 15.91
CA THR A 581 -41.73 -2.20 14.59
C THR A 581 -43.05 -2.03 13.83
N HIS A 582 -44.18 -1.96 14.53
CA HIS A 582 -45.49 -1.68 13.93
C HIS A 582 -45.62 -0.26 13.35
N LYS A 583 -44.77 0.69 13.77
CA LYS A 583 -44.70 2.04 13.19
C LYS A 583 -43.78 2.12 11.99
N ARG A 584 -42.92 1.12 11.79
CA ARG A 584 -41.95 1.05 10.68
C ARG A 584 -42.52 0.46 9.41
N ILE A 585 -43.75 -0.05 9.46
CA ILE A 585 -44.44 -0.68 8.32
C ILE A 585 -44.48 0.31 7.16
N THR A 586 -43.78 -0.03 6.07
CA THR A 586 -43.72 0.83 4.91
C THR A 586 -44.85 0.54 3.93
N SER A 587 -45.49 -0.62 3.98
CA SER A 587 -46.50 -0.96 2.98
C SER A 587 -47.93 -0.43 3.21
N GLU A 588 -48.71 -0.36 2.12
CA GLU A 588 -50.15 -0.10 2.09
C GLU A 588 -50.98 -1.28 2.65
N ALA A 589 -50.36 -2.41 3.03
CA ALA A 589 -51.07 -3.60 3.51
C ALA A 589 -52.10 -3.23 4.61
N GLY A 590 -53.37 -3.38 4.23
CA GLY A 590 -54.47 -2.68 4.87
C GLY A 590 -54.56 -2.89 6.37
N LEU A 591 -54.94 -1.82 7.07
CA LEU A 591 -55.68 -1.87 8.33
C LEU A 591 -57.06 -2.52 8.10
N VAL A 592 -57.08 -3.79 7.67
CA VAL A 592 -58.32 -4.55 7.43
C VAL A 592 -58.16 -5.99 7.94
N ASP A 593 -58.37 -6.15 9.24
CA ASP A 593 -58.90 -7.32 9.94
C ASP A 593 -58.24 -8.72 9.79
N ASN A 594 -57.18 -8.96 8.99
CA ASN A 594 -56.55 -10.31 8.88
C ASN A 594 -55.00 -10.37 8.60
N ASP A 595 -54.19 -9.61 9.34
CA ASP A 595 -52.84 -9.95 9.90
C ASP A 595 -51.80 -10.84 9.16
N TRP A 596 -51.29 -10.56 7.93
CA TRP A 596 -50.13 -11.37 7.42
C TRP A 596 -49.04 -10.70 6.55
N THR A 597 -49.11 -9.40 6.20
CA THR A 597 -48.12 -8.80 5.27
C THR A 597 -47.44 -7.58 5.87
N LEU A 598 -46.13 -7.64 6.10
CA LEU A 598 -45.32 -6.50 6.56
C LEU A 598 -44.15 -6.32 5.61
N LEU A 599 -44.18 -5.25 4.81
CA LEU A 599 -43.04 -4.88 3.96
C LEU A 599 -42.31 -3.74 4.70
N LEU A 600 -40.98 -3.85 4.75
CA LEU A 600 -40.11 -2.94 5.47
C LEU A 600 -38.94 -2.53 4.59
N ASP A 601 -38.89 -1.24 4.30
CA ASP A 601 -37.68 -0.59 3.84
C ASP A 601 -36.75 -0.40 5.05
N PHE A 602 -35.45 -0.36 4.82
CA PHE A 602 -34.46 -0.23 5.89
C PHE A 602 -33.30 0.71 5.54
N ILE A 603 -32.67 1.24 6.59
CA ILE A 603 -31.40 1.95 6.52
C ILE A 603 -30.55 1.47 7.71
N PHE A 604 -29.40 0.85 7.42
CA PHE A 604 -28.42 0.42 8.40
C PHE A 604 -27.10 1.16 8.20
N VAL A 605 -26.46 1.57 9.29
CA VAL A 605 -25.27 2.43 9.28
C VAL A 605 -24.14 1.81 10.10
N LYS A 606 -22.91 1.86 9.60
CA LYS A 606 -21.70 1.45 10.34
C LYS A 606 -20.52 2.39 10.08
N GLY A 607 -19.85 2.83 11.14
CA GLY A 607 -18.79 3.86 11.06
C GLY A 607 -19.35 5.26 10.80
N GLY A 608 -20.51 5.57 11.39
CA GLY A 608 -21.23 6.83 11.25
C GLY A 608 -22.35 6.90 12.29
N LYS A 609 -22.92 8.08 12.48
CA LYS A 609 -23.93 8.34 13.50
C LYS A 609 -25.25 8.78 12.87
N VAL A 610 -26.33 8.09 13.24
CA VAL A 610 -27.70 8.50 12.91
C VAL A 610 -28.07 9.69 13.78
N LEU A 611 -28.44 10.81 13.15
CA LEU A 611 -28.83 12.04 13.84
C LEU A 611 -30.33 12.12 14.04
N THR A 612 -31.07 11.83 12.97
CA THR A 612 -32.53 11.82 12.90
C THR A 612 -32.93 10.69 11.96
N ALA A 613 -34.13 10.15 12.16
CA ALA A 613 -34.74 9.21 11.24
C ALA A 613 -36.26 9.33 11.32
N ASP A 614 -36.91 9.23 10.17
CA ASP A 614 -38.36 9.34 10.07
C ASP A 614 -38.87 8.62 8.80
N LEU A 615 -40.18 8.57 8.62
CA LEU A 615 -40.86 7.97 7.47
C LEU A 615 -42.11 8.75 7.11
N CYS A 616 -42.59 8.60 5.86
CA CYS A 616 -43.84 9.27 5.50
C CYS A 616 -45.03 8.72 6.31
N GLY A 617 -45.97 9.60 6.63
CA GLY A 617 -47.21 9.27 7.31
C GLY A 617 -48.17 8.43 6.46
N SER A 618 -49.36 8.19 7.02
CA SER A 618 -50.41 7.38 6.39
C SER A 618 -50.86 7.88 5.02
N GLU A 619 -50.67 9.17 4.74
CA GLU A 619 -50.97 9.81 3.47
C GLU A 619 -50.15 9.28 2.29
N CYS A 620 -48.97 8.69 2.54
CA CYS A 620 -48.17 8.07 1.48
C CYS A 620 -48.57 6.63 1.14
N ARG A 621 -49.46 6.01 1.92
CA ARG A 621 -49.87 4.61 1.75
C ARG A 621 -51.00 4.48 0.74
N ASP A 622 -50.78 4.97 -0.47
CA ASP A 622 -51.70 4.85 -1.60
C ASP A 622 -50.90 4.40 -2.84
N SER A 623 -50.94 3.09 -3.13
CA SER A 623 -50.25 2.48 -4.27
C SER A 623 -50.79 2.94 -5.62
N SER A 624 -51.98 3.55 -5.65
CA SER A 624 -52.51 4.14 -6.87
C SER A 624 -51.82 5.47 -7.20
N VAL A 625 -51.36 6.20 -6.18
CA VAL A 625 -50.77 7.55 -6.30
C VAL A 625 -49.24 7.56 -6.21
N LEU A 626 -48.66 6.90 -5.20
CA LEU A 626 -47.23 6.91 -4.91
C LEU A 626 -46.61 5.53 -5.14
N SER A 627 -46.55 4.72 -4.10
CA SER A 627 -46.06 3.34 -4.12
C SER A 627 -46.87 2.57 -3.08
N ASP A 628 -46.91 1.25 -3.19
CA ASP A 628 -47.42 0.42 -2.10
C ASP A 628 -46.46 0.38 -0.91
N HIS A 629 -45.30 1.05 -1.00
CA HIS A 629 -44.41 1.40 0.10
C HIS A 629 -44.38 2.92 0.35
N VAL A 630 -43.99 3.32 1.55
CA VAL A 630 -43.67 4.72 1.90
C VAL A 630 -42.16 4.93 1.97
N PRO A 631 -41.65 6.11 1.59
CA PRO A 631 -40.23 6.40 1.73
C PRO A 631 -39.88 6.55 3.21
N ILE A 632 -38.70 6.01 3.58
CA ILE A 632 -38.08 6.21 4.89
C ILE A 632 -36.77 6.98 4.72
N TRP A 633 -36.35 7.73 5.73
CA TRP A 633 -35.10 8.47 5.67
C TRP A 633 -34.38 8.57 6.99
N ALA A 634 -33.10 8.90 6.91
CA ALA A 634 -32.26 9.23 8.04
C ALA A 634 -31.21 10.29 7.66
N ASP A 635 -30.93 11.21 8.58
CA ASP A 635 -29.76 12.08 8.50
C ASP A 635 -28.58 11.36 9.16
N ILE A 636 -27.54 11.09 8.37
CA ILE A 636 -26.38 10.30 8.79
C ILE A 636 -25.15 11.18 8.78
N GLN A 637 -24.59 11.44 9.96
CA GLN A 637 -23.26 12.01 10.11
C GLN A 637 -22.23 10.92 9.82
N PHE A 638 -21.41 11.10 8.78
CA PHE A 638 -20.36 10.14 8.44
C PHE A 638 -19.03 10.54 9.09
N GLU A 639 -18.10 9.58 9.18
CA GLU A 639 -16.76 9.80 9.71
C GLU A 639 -15.85 10.35 8.61
N GLU A 640 -15.23 11.51 8.85
CA GLU A 640 -14.29 12.14 7.90
C GLU A 640 -13.08 11.21 7.67
N SER A 641 -12.71 11.01 6.41
CA SER A 641 -11.76 10.02 5.92
C SER A 641 -10.28 10.32 6.22
N ASN A 642 -9.96 11.49 6.79
CA ASN A 642 -8.59 12.01 6.97
C ASN A 642 -7.70 12.03 5.68
N LEU A 643 -8.25 11.67 4.50
CA LEU A 643 -7.56 11.66 3.20
C LEU A 643 -7.29 13.08 2.66
N ALA A 644 -8.05 14.08 3.12
CA ALA A 644 -7.81 15.50 2.85
C ALA A 644 -6.41 15.99 3.33
N SER A 645 -5.72 15.20 4.14
CA SER A 645 -4.33 15.46 4.54
C SER A 645 -3.27 14.98 3.52
N LEU A 646 -3.66 14.22 2.47
CA LEU A 646 -2.74 13.52 1.57
C LEU A 646 -2.68 14.06 0.13
N SER A 647 -3.70 14.76 -0.39
CA SER A 647 -3.71 15.32 -1.75
C SER A 647 -3.51 16.84 -1.75
N GLY A 648 -2.26 17.30 -1.65
CA GLY A 648 -1.92 18.66 -2.04
C GLY A 648 -2.17 18.86 -3.55
N GLY A 649 -3.36 19.34 -3.92
CA GLY A 649 -3.90 19.36 -5.29
C GLY A 649 -3.03 20.11 -6.31
N ILE A 650 -2.32 19.36 -7.16
CA ILE A 650 -1.69 19.89 -8.36
C ILE A 650 -1.96 18.93 -9.52
N ASP A 651 -2.54 19.45 -10.60
CA ASP A 651 -2.83 18.72 -11.84
C ASP A 651 -1.65 18.87 -12.81
N ILE A 652 -0.67 17.95 -12.73
CA ILE A 652 0.52 17.93 -13.60
C ILE A 652 0.34 16.81 -14.63
N PRO A 653 0.36 17.11 -15.95
CA PRO A 653 0.22 16.11 -17.00
C PRO A 653 1.23 14.96 -16.90
N GLU A 654 0.84 13.74 -17.26
CA GLU A 654 1.67 12.53 -17.11
C GLU A 654 2.98 12.58 -17.94
N ASP A 655 2.95 13.30 -19.06
CA ASP A 655 4.06 13.55 -19.98
C ASP A 655 4.94 14.74 -19.58
N TYR A 656 4.57 15.48 -18.52
CA TYR A 656 5.37 16.59 -18.01
C TYR A 656 6.78 16.12 -17.61
N ARG A 657 7.77 16.95 -17.92
CA ARG A 657 9.18 16.75 -17.55
C ARG A 657 9.73 18.02 -16.93
N LEU A 658 10.22 17.92 -15.70
CA LEU A 658 10.84 19.05 -15.01
C LEU A 658 12.17 19.39 -15.67
N GLN A 659 12.32 20.64 -16.11
CA GLN A 659 13.56 21.10 -16.72
C GLN A 659 14.62 21.32 -15.64
N VAL A 660 15.80 20.74 -15.82
CA VAL A 660 16.93 20.83 -14.89
C VAL A 660 18.24 21.19 -15.59
N GLU A 661 19.11 21.94 -14.90
CA GLU A 661 20.47 22.25 -15.32
C GLU A 661 21.46 22.03 -14.18
N HIS A 662 22.71 21.73 -14.51
CA HIS A 662 23.81 21.84 -13.55
C HIS A 662 24.11 23.31 -13.27
N ALA A 663 24.23 23.67 -11.99
CA ALA A 663 24.61 25.02 -11.57
C ALA A 663 26.00 25.38 -12.10
N LEU A 664 26.15 26.61 -12.61
CA LEU A 664 27.39 27.07 -13.25
C LEU A 664 28.30 27.87 -12.30
N GLY A 665 27.78 28.27 -11.14
CA GLY A 665 28.52 29.02 -10.14
C GLY A 665 28.07 28.69 -8.72
N PHE A 666 28.94 29.05 -7.76
CA PHE A 666 28.79 28.71 -6.35
C PHE A 666 29.34 29.84 -5.50
N ASP A 667 28.50 30.36 -4.61
CA ASP A 667 28.89 31.34 -3.59
C ASP A 667 29.16 30.62 -2.27
N ARG A 668 30.31 30.87 -1.62
CA ARG A 668 30.57 30.28 -0.29
C ARG A 668 29.65 30.92 0.73
N ILE A 669 28.89 30.11 1.45
CA ILE A 669 28.06 30.54 2.56
C ILE A 669 28.82 30.42 3.87
N TRP A 670 29.49 29.28 4.07
CA TRP A 670 30.14 28.98 5.33
C TRP A 670 31.28 27.97 5.15
N THR A 671 32.17 27.96 6.11
CA THR A 671 33.19 26.93 6.32
C THR A 671 33.44 26.80 7.81
N ASP A 672 33.71 25.59 8.25
CA ASP A 672 34.04 25.24 9.64
C ASP A 672 35.48 25.62 10.04
N ALA A 673 36.21 26.36 9.21
CA ALA A 673 37.55 26.82 9.53
C ALA A 673 37.60 27.53 10.90
N GLY A 674 38.57 27.11 11.72
CA GLY A 674 38.74 27.60 13.09
C GLY A 674 37.92 26.86 14.14
N SER A 675 36.99 25.98 13.74
CA SER A 675 36.11 25.29 14.69
C SER A 675 36.82 24.23 15.54
N GLY A 676 37.86 23.60 14.99
CA GLY A 676 38.50 22.45 15.63
C GLY A 676 37.77 21.12 15.39
N ALA A 677 36.81 21.09 14.46
CA ALA A 677 36.20 19.85 13.98
C ALA A 677 37.26 18.87 13.44
N ASP A 678 36.95 17.57 13.52
CA ASP A 678 37.84 16.47 13.17
C ASP A 678 38.04 16.37 11.63
N ASP A 679 37.01 16.74 10.87
CA ASP A 679 37.01 16.83 9.41
C ASP A 679 36.68 18.26 8.94
N ASP A 680 37.02 18.60 7.69
CA ASP A 680 36.76 19.94 7.12
C ASP A 680 35.45 19.96 6.32
N VAL A 681 34.70 21.07 6.37
CA VAL A 681 33.56 21.32 5.48
C VAL A 681 33.46 22.75 4.97
N SER A 682 32.85 22.89 3.80
CA SER A 682 32.31 24.18 3.37
C SER A 682 30.99 24.01 2.66
N ILE A 683 30.11 25.00 2.87
CA ILE A 683 28.76 25.05 2.30
C ILE A 683 28.69 26.16 1.26
N TRP A 684 28.13 25.81 0.10
CA TRP A 684 28.11 26.62 -1.09
C TRP A 684 26.69 26.73 -1.64
N ARG A 685 26.30 27.94 -2.00
CA ARG A 685 25.01 28.22 -2.62
C ARG A 685 25.15 28.15 -4.15
N PRO A 686 24.41 27.27 -4.84
CA PRO A 686 24.42 27.23 -6.29
C PRO A 686 23.78 28.49 -6.87
N ASN A 687 24.40 29.05 -7.90
CA ASN A 687 23.95 30.21 -8.66
C ASN A 687 24.26 30.06 -10.16
N GLY A 688 23.88 31.07 -10.96
CA GLY A 688 24.36 31.21 -12.33
C GLY A 688 23.54 30.52 -13.42
N VAL A 689 22.24 30.27 -13.19
CA VAL A 689 21.31 29.82 -14.24
C VAL A 689 20.03 30.67 -14.20
N ASP A 690 19.94 31.65 -15.09
CA ASP A 690 18.78 32.56 -15.17
C ASP A 690 17.49 31.77 -15.46
N GLY A 691 16.46 32.00 -14.65
CA GLY A 691 15.16 31.32 -14.77
C GLY A 691 15.06 29.95 -14.07
N PHE A 692 16.11 29.50 -13.38
CA PHE A 692 16.10 28.27 -12.59
C PHE A 692 16.24 28.57 -11.10
N TYR A 693 15.58 27.76 -10.27
CA TYR A 693 15.60 27.83 -8.83
C TYR A 693 16.44 26.69 -8.26
N ARG A 694 17.19 27.00 -7.20
CA ARG A 694 17.94 26.00 -6.44
C ARG A 694 17.00 25.08 -5.67
N LEU A 695 17.40 23.83 -5.53
CA LEU A 695 16.69 22.81 -4.74
C LEU A 695 17.28 22.63 -3.33
N GLY A 696 18.35 23.37 -3.03
CA GLY A 696 19.10 23.36 -1.78
C GLY A 696 20.49 23.95 -1.98
N ASP A 697 21.26 24.05 -0.90
CA ASP A 697 22.68 24.38 -0.93
C ASP A 697 23.54 23.10 -1.03
N TYR A 698 24.83 23.25 -1.27
CA TYR A 698 25.80 22.17 -1.53
C TYR A 698 26.87 22.12 -0.45
N ALA A 699 27.16 20.95 0.11
CA ALA A 699 28.24 20.77 1.07
C ALA A 699 29.41 20.00 0.44
N VAL A 700 30.63 20.33 0.85
CA VAL A 700 31.86 19.62 0.46
C VAL A 700 32.70 19.39 1.69
N GLY A 701 33.21 18.17 1.85
CA GLY A 701 34.18 17.80 2.90
C GLY A 701 35.58 18.41 2.65
N SER A 702 35.66 19.73 2.51
CA SER A 702 36.89 20.53 2.46
C SER A 702 36.55 22.01 2.64
N HIS A 703 37.50 22.86 3.06
CA HIS A 703 37.31 24.32 3.04
C HIS A 703 37.35 24.96 1.64
N ASN A 704 37.75 24.19 0.62
CA ASN A 704 37.95 24.69 -0.72
C ASN A 704 36.65 24.76 -1.50
N LYS A 705 36.63 25.61 -2.53
CA LYS A 705 35.53 25.63 -3.51
C LYS A 705 35.34 24.22 -4.10
N PRO A 706 34.10 23.75 -4.27
CA PRO A 706 33.81 22.52 -4.97
C PRO A 706 34.58 22.49 -6.28
N SER A 707 35.48 21.51 -6.43
CA SER A 707 36.06 21.20 -7.73
C SER A 707 35.03 20.51 -8.64
N ASN A 708 34.03 19.88 -7.99
CA ASN A 708 33.18 18.76 -8.36
C ASN A 708 31.63 18.87 -8.60
N PRO A 709 30.95 20.04 -8.54
CA PRO A 709 29.57 20.06 -8.06
C PRO A 709 28.53 19.76 -9.17
N SER A 710 28.09 18.50 -9.30
CA SER A 710 26.89 18.11 -10.07
C SER A 710 25.59 18.55 -9.36
N VAL A 711 25.44 19.83 -9.04
CA VAL A 711 24.25 20.36 -8.34
C VAL A 711 23.20 20.78 -9.33
N LEU A 712 22.00 20.20 -9.22
CA LEU A 712 20.88 20.50 -10.09
C LEU A 712 20.06 21.67 -9.59
N VAL A 713 19.73 22.57 -10.51
CA VAL A 713 18.70 23.60 -10.37
C VAL A 713 17.52 23.25 -11.27
N ALA A 714 16.31 23.64 -10.88
CA ALA A 714 15.08 23.32 -11.60
C ALA A 714 14.34 24.57 -12.05
N LYS A 715 13.75 24.53 -13.23
CA LYS A 715 12.96 25.63 -13.77
C LYS A 715 11.56 25.63 -13.17
N ASP A 716 11.15 26.76 -12.64
CA ASP A 716 9.76 27.01 -12.27
C ASP A 716 9.05 27.63 -13.47
N ASP A 717 8.28 26.81 -14.19
CA ASP A 717 7.54 27.20 -15.40
C ASP A 717 6.07 27.55 -15.10
N GLY A 718 5.67 27.58 -13.83
CA GLY A 718 4.31 27.86 -13.40
C GLY A 718 3.34 26.67 -13.48
N SER A 719 3.82 25.46 -13.78
CA SER A 719 3.02 24.23 -13.81
C SER A 719 2.52 23.74 -12.45
N GLY A 720 3.08 24.27 -11.35
CA GLY A 720 2.90 23.70 -10.01
C GLY A 720 3.82 22.52 -9.71
N ALA A 721 4.72 22.13 -10.62
CA ALA A 721 5.75 21.12 -10.35
C ALA A 721 6.71 21.52 -9.23
N LEU A 722 6.87 22.83 -9.01
CA LEU A 722 7.69 23.42 -7.98
C LEU A 722 6.84 24.33 -7.10
N ALA A 723 7.06 24.26 -5.79
CA ALA A 723 6.44 25.16 -4.83
C ALA A 723 7.47 25.77 -3.90
N LYS A 724 7.14 26.93 -3.35
CA LYS A 724 7.93 27.51 -2.26
C LYS A 724 7.77 26.65 -1.01
N PRO A 725 8.82 26.47 -0.19
CA PRO A 725 8.65 25.86 1.12
C PRO A 725 7.63 26.64 1.97
N ALA A 726 6.81 25.93 2.74
CA ALA A 726 5.84 26.51 3.66
C ALA A 726 6.52 27.22 4.84
N GLY A 727 7.77 26.85 5.11
CA GLY A 727 8.61 27.45 6.14
C GLY A 727 9.97 26.78 6.23
N TYR A 728 10.70 27.11 7.28
CA TYR A 728 12.00 26.49 7.58
C TYR A 728 12.10 26.25 9.07
N SER A 729 12.65 25.10 9.45
CA SER A 729 13.02 24.74 10.81
C SER A 729 14.54 24.74 10.91
N ARG A 730 15.10 25.42 11.91
CA ARG A 730 16.54 25.42 12.15
C ARG A 730 16.95 24.06 12.71
N VAL A 731 17.87 23.39 12.04
CA VAL A 731 18.40 22.06 12.40
C VAL A 731 19.59 22.24 13.31
N TRP A 732 20.47 23.17 12.96
CA TRP A 732 21.70 23.41 13.69
C TRP A 732 22.09 24.88 13.60
N ARG A 733 22.86 25.32 14.59
CA ARG A 733 23.65 26.56 14.55
C ARG A 733 24.99 26.26 15.20
N ASP A 734 26.02 26.94 14.76
CA ASP A 734 27.40 26.70 15.17
C ASP A 734 27.78 27.37 16.51
N ALA A 735 26.80 27.65 17.36
CA ALA A 735 27.04 28.25 18.67
C ALA A 735 27.96 27.34 19.48
N GLY A 736 29.03 27.91 20.05
CA GLY A 736 30.03 27.15 20.82
C GLY A 736 31.15 26.52 19.98
N SER A 737 31.00 26.43 18.65
CA SER A 737 31.89 25.67 17.77
C SER A 737 33.29 26.24 17.56
N GLY A 738 33.63 27.40 18.13
CA GLY A 738 34.93 28.07 17.91
C GLY A 738 35.19 28.56 16.49
N ALA A 739 34.30 28.31 15.53
CA ALA A 739 34.46 28.66 14.12
C ALA A 739 34.64 30.17 13.89
N ASP A 740 35.36 30.53 12.82
CA ASP A 740 35.61 31.93 12.46
C ASP A 740 34.35 32.66 11.94
N GLN A 741 33.29 31.91 11.60
CA GLN A 741 32.07 32.43 10.96
C GLN A 741 30.83 31.71 11.50
N ASP A 742 29.80 32.49 11.87
CA ASP A 742 28.51 31.96 12.31
C ASP A 742 27.72 31.31 11.15
N VAL A 743 27.03 30.19 11.42
CA VAL A 743 26.09 29.54 10.50
C VAL A 743 24.88 28.97 11.20
N SER A 744 23.80 28.82 10.44
CA SER A 744 22.63 28.05 10.80
C SER A 744 22.18 27.23 9.60
N LEU A 745 21.89 25.95 9.83
CA LEU A 745 21.34 25.04 8.83
C LEU A 745 19.84 24.95 9.00
N TRP A 746 19.11 25.04 7.90
CA TRP A 746 17.67 25.14 7.86
C TRP A 746 17.08 24.03 7.01
N LYS A 747 16.25 23.19 7.64
CA LYS A 747 15.40 22.21 6.96
C LYS A 747 14.17 22.94 6.42
N PRO A 748 13.96 22.99 5.09
CA PRO A 748 12.71 23.49 4.54
C PRO A 748 11.54 22.57 4.94
N VAL A 749 10.39 23.18 5.25
CA VAL A 749 9.13 22.50 5.46
C VAL A 749 8.40 22.42 4.13
N ALA A 750 8.24 21.21 3.60
CA ALA A 750 7.57 21.00 2.33
C ALA A 750 6.07 21.31 2.47
N PRO A 751 5.46 22.05 1.52
CA PRO A 751 4.01 22.16 1.45
C PRO A 751 3.38 20.80 1.14
N ALA A 752 2.09 20.63 1.45
CA ALA A 752 1.35 19.40 1.19
C ALA A 752 1.48 18.97 -0.28
N GLY A 753 1.77 17.69 -0.53
CA GLY A 753 2.01 17.15 -1.89
C GLY A 753 3.43 17.33 -2.44
N TYR A 754 4.33 18.03 -1.74
CA TYR A 754 5.70 18.29 -2.18
C TYR A 754 6.75 17.68 -1.25
N GLN A 755 7.98 17.56 -1.73
CA GLN A 755 9.17 17.29 -0.95
C GLN A 755 10.29 18.27 -1.33
N CYS A 756 10.97 18.81 -0.33
CA CYS A 756 12.17 19.62 -0.54
C CYS A 756 13.40 18.70 -0.53
N LEU A 757 14.27 18.82 -1.54
CA LEU A 757 15.36 17.87 -1.79
C LEU A 757 16.70 18.25 -1.13
N GLY A 758 16.80 19.47 -0.59
CA GLY A 758 18.02 20.00 0.00
C GLY A 758 17.76 21.06 1.06
N PHE A 759 18.75 21.28 1.93
CA PHE A 759 18.70 22.24 3.04
C PHE A 759 19.40 23.54 2.66
N LEU A 760 19.18 24.60 3.44
CA LEU A 760 19.83 25.90 3.24
C LEU A 760 20.70 26.27 4.43
N ALA A 761 21.84 26.91 4.16
CA ALA A 761 22.69 27.53 5.18
C ALA A 761 22.60 29.06 5.13
N THR A 762 22.67 29.70 6.28
CA THR A 762 22.74 31.16 6.40
C THR A 762 23.61 31.54 7.60
N SER A 763 24.06 32.78 7.70
CA SER A 763 24.78 33.30 8.88
C SER A 763 23.89 33.54 10.11
N GLY A 764 22.76 32.83 10.22
CA GLY A 764 21.85 32.89 11.38
C GLY A 764 20.44 33.39 11.08
N ALA A 765 20.25 34.21 10.04
CA ALA A 765 18.91 34.66 9.63
C ALA A 765 18.13 33.52 8.95
N LYS A 766 16.83 33.40 9.21
CA LYS A 766 15.97 32.43 8.53
C LYS A 766 15.94 32.70 7.01
N PRO A 767 16.08 31.68 6.13
CA PRO A 767 15.98 31.85 4.69
C PRO A 767 14.63 32.41 4.22
N ASP A 768 14.62 33.09 3.07
CA ASP A 768 13.39 33.53 2.42
C ASP A 768 12.75 32.37 1.68
N SER A 769 11.42 32.29 1.62
CA SER A 769 10.73 31.19 0.91
C SER A 769 10.95 31.22 -0.60
N ASN A 770 11.48 32.32 -1.17
CA ASN A 770 11.92 32.37 -2.56
C ASN A 770 13.32 31.78 -2.79
N ASP A 771 14.08 31.50 -1.72
CA ASP A 771 15.46 31.02 -1.84
C ASP A 771 15.57 29.61 -2.40
N MET A 772 14.49 28.83 -2.45
CA MET A 772 14.51 27.52 -3.10
C MET A 772 13.11 27.11 -3.57
N ARG A 773 13.03 25.93 -4.18
CA ARG A 773 11.77 25.24 -4.45
C ARG A 773 11.79 23.81 -3.91
N CYS A 774 10.62 23.37 -3.48
CA CYS A 774 10.28 21.98 -3.19
C CYS A 774 9.59 21.41 -4.42
N VAL A 775 9.81 20.12 -4.68
CA VAL A 775 9.38 19.44 -5.90
C VAL A 775 8.14 18.61 -5.61
N TRP A 776 7.17 18.59 -6.52
CA TRP A 776 5.99 17.74 -6.39
C TRP A 776 6.39 16.27 -6.31
N ARG A 777 5.77 15.52 -5.38
CA ARG A 777 6.18 14.14 -5.07
C ARG A 777 6.08 13.20 -6.27
N GLY A 778 5.18 13.43 -7.21
CA GLY A 778 5.05 12.61 -8.42
C GLY A 778 6.21 12.75 -9.44
N LEU A 779 7.17 13.65 -9.21
CA LEU A 779 8.41 13.75 -10.00
C LEU A 779 9.62 13.07 -9.35
N LEU A 780 9.42 12.48 -8.17
CA LEU A 780 10.50 11.96 -7.33
C LEU A 780 10.58 10.44 -7.36
N THR A 781 11.73 9.93 -6.98
CA THR A 781 12.02 8.53 -6.73
C THR A 781 13.01 8.43 -5.56
N LEU A 782 13.37 7.22 -5.18
CA LEU A 782 14.35 6.97 -4.12
C LEU A 782 15.77 6.84 -4.69
N GLY A 783 16.75 7.44 -4.02
CA GLY A 783 18.19 7.30 -4.25
C GLY A 783 18.92 7.00 -2.93
N GLY A 784 20.22 6.70 -2.96
CA GLY A 784 20.99 6.44 -1.74
C GLY A 784 21.52 7.73 -1.10
N SER A 785 22.24 7.63 0.01
CA SER A 785 22.98 8.76 0.60
C SER A 785 24.36 8.39 1.14
N PHE A 786 25.24 9.39 1.22
CA PHE A 786 26.54 9.29 1.87
C PHE A 786 26.77 10.53 2.76
N GLU A 787 27.63 10.37 3.75
CA GLU A 787 28.06 11.43 4.64
C GLU A 787 29.12 12.32 4.02
N VAL A 788 28.98 13.63 4.26
CA VAL A 788 29.91 14.66 3.81
C VAL A 788 30.78 15.15 4.97
N TRP A 789 30.19 15.36 6.14
CA TRP A 789 30.86 15.93 7.32
C TRP A 789 29.97 15.85 8.57
N ASP A 790 30.56 15.81 9.76
CA ASP A 790 29.90 16.08 11.03
C ASP A 790 30.73 17.05 11.90
N ASP A 791 30.12 17.65 12.93
CA ASP A 791 30.78 18.64 13.78
C ASP A 791 31.57 18.05 14.96
N SER A 792 31.91 16.76 14.93
CA SER A 792 32.79 16.12 15.93
C SER A 792 34.08 16.91 16.08
N GLY A 793 34.48 17.19 17.32
CA GLY A 793 35.70 17.94 17.63
C GLY A 793 35.53 19.46 17.70
N SER A 794 34.46 20.03 17.11
CA SER A 794 34.25 21.49 17.04
C SER A 794 33.93 22.14 18.40
N GLY A 795 33.40 21.36 19.36
CA GLY A 795 32.93 21.90 20.63
C GLY A 795 31.63 22.71 20.53
N ALA A 796 30.90 22.59 19.41
CA ALA A 796 29.56 23.17 19.25
C ALA A 796 28.61 22.74 20.37
N ASP A 797 27.66 23.61 20.72
CA ASP A 797 26.65 23.39 21.75
C ASP A 797 25.66 22.27 21.38
N ALA A 798 25.59 21.89 20.10
CA ALA A 798 24.69 20.87 19.57
C ALA A 798 25.36 20.16 18.39
N ASP A 799 25.07 18.87 18.23
CA ASP A 799 25.65 18.02 17.19
C ASP A 799 24.95 18.21 15.81
N VAL A 800 25.68 17.99 14.73
CA VAL A 800 25.18 17.94 13.35
C VAL A 800 25.97 16.98 12.46
N GLY A 801 25.25 16.26 11.60
CA GLY A 801 25.80 15.51 10.47
C GLY A 801 25.22 16.04 9.16
N ILE A 802 26.04 16.15 8.12
CA ILE A 802 25.72 16.65 6.78
C ILE A 802 25.86 15.51 5.77
N TYR A 803 24.83 15.33 4.93
CA TYR A 803 24.69 14.20 4.00
C TYR A 803 24.29 14.66 2.61
N GLN A 804 24.63 13.87 1.60
CA GLN A 804 24.21 14.08 0.22
C GLN A 804 23.63 12.80 -0.40
N ALA A 805 22.66 12.97 -1.29
CA ALA A 805 22.07 11.85 -2.04
C ALA A 805 22.98 11.39 -3.20
N TYR A 806 22.95 10.11 -3.54
CA TYR A 806 23.59 9.53 -4.73
C TYR A 806 22.61 8.65 -5.53
N SER A 807 22.89 8.47 -6.83
CA SER A 807 22.10 7.63 -7.72
C SER A 807 22.59 6.17 -7.72
N TYR A 808 21.67 5.20 -7.63
CA TYR A 808 21.99 3.79 -7.87
C TYR A 808 22.16 3.53 -9.37
N SER A 809 23.09 2.64 -9.75
CA SER A 809 23.49 2.43 -11.16
C SER A 809 22.41 1.86 -12.08
N ASN A 810 21.30 1.34 -11.52
CA ASN A 810 20.27 0.60 -12.24
C ASN A 810 18.87 1.25 -12.12
N ASP A 811 18.74 2.35 -11.37
CA ASP A 811 17.46 3.00 -11.10
C ASP A 811 17.34 4.30 -11.88
N ASN A 812 16.10 4.68 -12.23
CA ASN A 812 15.76 5.97 -12.81
C ASN A 812 15.95 7.13 -11.79
N ALA A 813 16.97 7.11 -10.93
CA ALA A 813 17.21 8.08 -9.86
C ALA A 813 18.33 9.05 -10.22
N VAL A 814 18.11 10.35 -9.98
CA VAL A 814 19.07 11.42 -10.30
C VAL A 814 19.28 12.29 -9.07
N ALA A 815 20.47 12.16 -8.45
CA ALA A 815 20.91 12.99 -7.35
C ALA A 815 20.94 14.48 -7.74
N THR A 816 20.37 15.34 -6.90
CA THR A 816 20.40 16.80 -7.08
C THR A 816 21.71 17.43 -6.62
N GLY A 817 22.58 16.67 -5.95
CA GLY A 817 23.80 17.15 -5.32
C GLY A 817 23.58 17.93 -4.02
N THR A 818 22.35 18.33 -3.69
CA THR A 818 22.07 19.16 -2.52
C THR A 818 22.31 18.42 -1.21
N PHE A 819 22.74 19.14 -0.16
CA PHE A 819 22.95 18.54 1.16
C PHE A 819 21.68 18.52 2.00
N ASN A 820 21.59 17.56 2.92
CA ASN A 820 20.67 17.51 4.04
C ASN A 820 21.47 17.43 5.34
N ALA A 821 20.86 17.78 6.48
CA ALA A 821 21.51 17.71 7.77
C ALA A 821 20.64 17.03 8.83
N THR A 822 21.27 16.42 9.84
CA THR A 822 20.60 15.87 11.04
C THR A 822 21.30 16.38 12.28
N GLY A 823 20.58 16.59 13.38
CA GLY A 823 21.17 17.08 14.65
C GLY A 823 21.92 16.02 15.46
N SER A 824 22.81 15.26 14.82
CA SER A 824 23.63 14.19 15.43
C SER A 824 24.84 13.85 14.54
N HIS A 825 25.99 13.49 15.14
CA HIS A 825 27.17 13.00 14.41
C HIS A 825 26.94 11.61 13.79
N SER A 826 26.10 10.79 14.42
CA SER A 826 25.85 9.44 13.94
C SER A 826 25.07 9.46 12.62
N HIS A 827 25.65 8.85 11.59
CA HIS A 827 24.90 8.25 10.50
C HIS A 827 23.94 7.20 11.11
N ALA A 828 22.69 7.58 11.36
CA ALA A 828 21.67 6.62 11.80
C ALA A 828 21.63 5.49 10.76
N GLY A 829 22.00 4.27 11.20
CA GLY A 829 22.41 3.15 10.36
C GLY A 829 21.47 2.77 9.21
N ASP A 830 22.10 2.17 8.20
CA ASP A 830 21.61 1.65 6.92
C ASP A 830 21.14 2.68 5.89
N PHE A 831 21.57 2.46 4.63
CA PHE A 831 21.28 3.22 3.42
C PHE A 831 19.89 3.88 3.40
N LYS A 832 19.77 5.08 3.97
CA LYS A 832 18.53 5.85 3.88
C LYS A 832 18.28 6.13 2.41
N GLN A 833 17.12 5.69 1.94
CA GLN A 833 16.62 6.06 0.64
C GLN A 833 16.22 7.54 0.71
N TYR A 834 17.04 8.43 0.14
CA TYR A 834 16.72 9.84 0.02
C TYR A 834 15.81 10.05 -1.18
N GLN A 835 14.80 10.90 -1.05
CA GLN A 835 14.04 11.32 -2.23
C GLN A 835 14.95 12.11 -3.15
N THR A 836 14.90 11.78 -4.43
CA THR A 836 15.67 12.42 -5.49
C THR A 836 14.84 12.50 -6.77
N LEU A 837 15.33 13.19 -7.79
CA LEU A 837 14.60 13.35 -9.04
C LEU A 837 14.50 12.03 -9.82
N ASN A 838 13.35 11.76 -10.43
CA ASN A 838 13.18 10.64 -11.33
C ASN A 838 13.68 10.98 -12.75
N MET A 839 14.68 10.27 -13.25
CA MET A 839 15.30 10.42 -14.58
C MET A 839 14.25 10.44 -15.70
N SER A 840 13.20 9.62 -15.58
CA SER A 840 12.14 9.56 -16.58
C SER A 840 11.20 10.76 -16.55
N LYS A 841 11.24 11.59 -15.50
CA LYS A 841 10.37 12.75 -15.24
C LYS A 841 11.12 14.08 -15.30
N ILE A 842 12.39 14.08 -15.73
CA ILE A 842 13.21 15.29 -15.86
C ILE A 842 13.77 15.48 -17.27
N GLN A 843 14.18 16.71 -17.59
CA GLN A 843 14.81 17.08 -18.84
C GLN A 843 16.04 17.95 -18.58
N PHE A 844 17.24 17.39 -18.81
CA PHE A 844 18.50 18.13 -18.79
C PHE A 844 18.66 19.05 -20.01
N THR A 845 19.09 20.29 -19.80
CA THR A 845 19.27 21.30 -20.86
C THR A 845 20.72 21.76 -21.10
N ASP A 846 21.73 21.04 -20.60
CA ASP A 846 23.13 21.50 -20.49
C ASP A 846 24.21 20.79 -21.36
N PHE A 847 23.88 19.75 -22.14
CA PHE A 847 24.81 19.04 -23.07
C PHE A 847 25.54 19.97 -24.06
N ARG A 848 26.86 19.79 -24.25
CA ARG A 848 27.71 20.65 -25.12
C ARG A 848 28.69 19.84 -25.98
N GLU A 849 29.24 20.48 -27.00
CA GLU A 849 30.38 19.94 -27.77
C GLU A 849 31.62 19.77 -26.88
N LEU A 850 32.40 18.69 -27.06
CA LEU A 850 33.71 18.51 -26.41
C LEU A 850 34.80 18.53 -27.50
N LYS A 851 35.71 19.50 -27.41
CA LYS A 851 36.63 19.86 -28.50
C LYS A 851 38.09 19.61 -28.18
N VAL A 852 38.82 19.05 -29.13
CA VAL A 852 40.29 18.91 -29.10
C VAL A 852 40.87 19.39 -30.43
N MET A 853 41.89 20.24 -30.38
CA MET A 853 42.53 20.81 -31.58
C MET A 853 41.56 21.36 -32.64
N GLY A 854 40.44 21.97 -32.21
CA GLY A 854 39.43 22.56 -33.09
C GLY A 854 38.41 21.58 -33.69
N LYS A 855 38.49 20.29 -33.37
CA LYS A 855 37.53 19.26 -33.76
C LYS A 855 36.64 18.86 -32.60
N CYS A 856 35.46 18.35 -32.90
CA CYS A 856 34.51 17.82 -31.91
C CYS A 856 34.70 16.31 -31.76
N MET A 857 34.67 15.83 -30.53
CA MET A 857 34.54 14.41 -30.23
C MET A 857 33.20 13.92 -30.78
N ASP A 858 33.26 12.83 -31.55
CA ASP A 858 32.18 12.31 -32.38
C ASP A 858 32.12 10.78 -32.22
N VAL A 859 30.93 10.25 -32.46
CA VAL A 859 30.61 8.83 -32.43
C VAL A 859 29.61 8.51 -33.53
N PRO A 860 29.61 7.28 -34.05
CA PRO A 860 28.76 6.91 -35.16
C PRO A 860 27.29 6.85 -34.71
N ALA A 861 26.49 7.80 -35.19
CA ALA A 861 25.11 8.04 -34.74
C ALA A 861 24.20 6.81 -34.94
N ASP A 862 24.32 6.13 -36.08
CA ASP A 862 23.59 4.92 -36.41
C ASP A 862 23.86 3.78 -35.42
N LYS A 863 25.10 3.63 -34.95
CA LYS A 863 25.48 2.61 -33.97
C LYS A 863 24.92 2.90 -32.58
N LEU A 864 24.98 4.17 -32.16
CA LEU A 864 24.45 4.58 -30.86
C LEU A 864 22.93 4.51 -30.82
N ALA A 865 22.23 4.82 -31.91
CA ALA A 865 20.77 4.67 -32.00
C ALA A 865 20.32 3.20 -31.82
N ASN A 866 21.19 2.24 -32.13
CA ASN A 866 20.93 0.80 -32.04
C ASN A 866 21.51 0.12 -30.78
N ASN A 867 21.96 0.90 -29.78
CA ASN A 867 22.63 0.39 -28.56
C ASN A 867 23.86 -0.52 -28.86
N GLU A 868 24.57 -0.29 -29.97
CA GLU A 868 25.74 -1.11 -30.32
C GLU A 868 26.90 -0.87 -29.33
N ILE A 869 27.41 -1.94 -28.76
CA ILE A 869 28.50 -1.94 -27.79
C ILE A 869 29.84 -1.81 -28.52
N HIS A 870 30.78 -1.04 -27.97
CA HIS A 870 32.12 -0.76 -28.49
C HIS A 870 32.17 0.06 -29.80
N ALA A 871 31.20 0.94 -30.02
CA ALA A 871 31.29 1.93 -31.10
C ALA A 871 32.49 2.86 -30.89
N ASN A 872 33.27 3.13 -31.95
CA ASN A 872 34.53 3.87 -31.85
C ASN A 872 34.32 5.36 -31.53
N ALA A 873 35.12 5.92 -30.62
CA ALA A 873 35.18 7.37 -30.40
C ALA A 873 36.29 8.00 -31.26
N TYR A 874 35.96 9.05 -32.00
CA TYR A 874 36.88 9.73 -32.91
C TYR A 874 36.60 11.24 -32.92
N VAL A 875 37.31 11.99 -33.75
CA VAL A 875 37.07 13.43 -33.94
C VAL A 875 36.49 13.74 -35.32
N TRP A 876 35.64 14.76 -35.39
CA TRP A 876 35.06 15.27 -36.63
C TRP A 876 34.93 16.78 -36.60
N ASP A 877 34.67 17.41 -37.75
CA ASP A 877 34.25 18.81 -37.79
C ASP A 877 32.97 19.03 -36.97
N CYS A 878 32.96 20.08 -36.16
CA CYS A 878 31.84 20.42 -35.31
C CYS A 878 30.60 20.83 -36.12
N TRP A 879 29.44 20.27 -35.80
CA TRP A 879 28.17 20.54 -36.45
C TRP A 879 27.03 20.72 -35.43
N ASN A 880 26.48 21.94 -35.36
CA ASN A 880 25.67 22.36 -34.22
C ASN A 880 24.24 21.73 -34.05
N PRO A 881 23.64 20.98 -35.00
CA PRO A 881 22.49 20.12 -34.70
C PRO A 881 22.88 18.67 -34.32
N ALA A 882 24.15 18.27 -34.42
CA ALA A 882 24.58 16.89 -34.22
C ALA A 882 24.51 16.47 -32.74
N ALA A 883 23.49 15.70 -32.36
CA ALA A 883 23.40 15.16 -31.00
C ALA A 883 24.54 14.19 -30.66
N TRP A 884 25.12 13.51 -31.64
CA TRP A 884 26.24 12.58 -31.46
C TRP A 884 27.59 13.27 -31.22
N GLN A 885 27.66 14.59 -31.36
CA GLN A 885 28.83 15.40 -31.00
C GLN A 885 28.65 16.13 -29.66
N LYS A 886 27.53 15.88 -28.97
CA LYS A 886 27.19 16.57 -27.73
C LYS A 886 27.30 15.61 -26.56
N TRP A 887 28.00 16.08 -25.55
CA TRP A 887 28.45 15.29 -24.42
C TRP A 887 28.03 15.97 -23.13
N GLY A 888 27.61 15.15 -22.18
CA GLY A 888 27.43 15.54 -20.79
C GLY A 888 28.54 14.89 -19.98
N TYR A 889 29.18 15.66 -19.11
CA TYR A 889 30.14 15.10 -18.15
C TYR A 889 29.49 15.09 -16.77
N GLU A 890 29.32 13.90 -16.21
CA GLU A 890 28.85 13.68 -14.85
C GLU A 890 30.05 13.59 -13.93
N GLU A 891 30.36 14.72 -13.33
CA GLU A 891 31.58 14.91 -12.59
C GLU A 891 31.66 13.95 -11.36
N SER A 892 30.50 13.69 -10.72
CA SER A 892 30.34 12.76 -9.59
C SER A 892 30.59 11.29 -9.93
N THR A 893 30.06 10.80 -11.05
CA THR A 893 30.21 9.39 -11.48
C THR A 893 31.47 9.18 -12.32
N GLY A 894 32.00 10.24 -12.92
CA GLY A 894 33.07 10.21 -13.92
C GLY A 894 32.57 9.84 -15.31
N PHE A 895 31.26 9.72 -15.54
CA PHE A 895 30.74 9.34 -16.85
C PHE A 895 30.76 10.51 -17.83
N ILE A 896 31.26 10.25 -19.04
CA ILE A 896 31.07 11.14 -20.19
C ILE A 896 29.98 10.52 -21.07
N ARG A 897 28.77 11.07 -21.02
CA ARG A 897 27.56 10.55 -21.69
C ARG A 897 27.31 11.21 -23.02
N SER A 898 26.82 10.41 -23.98
CA SER A 898 26.34 10.95 -25.25
C SER A 898 24.93 11.55 -25.13
N LYS A 899 24.69 12.73 -25.71
CA LYS A 899 23.34 13.30 -25.88
C LYS A 899 22.50 12.44 -26.83
N HIS A 900 23.13 11.77 -27.78
CA HIS A 900 22.43 10.95 -28.79
C HIS A 900 21.84 9.67 -28.21
N ASN A 901 22.56 9.03 -27.28
CA ASN A 901 22.04 7.92 -26.48
C ASN A 901 22.60 7.98 -25.06
N ARG A 902 21.72 8.30 -24.11
CA ARG A 902 22.06 8.61 -22.71
C ARG A 902 22.45 7.37 -21.88
N ASN A 903 22.13 6.18 -22.39
CA ASN A 903 22.56 4.92 -21.79
C ASN A 903 23.99 4.55 -22.20
N MET A 904 24.65 5.33 -23.07
CA MET A 904 25.99 5.05 -23.58
C MET A 904 27.01 6.07 -23.04
N CYS A 905 28.09 5.54 -22.48
CA CYS A 905 29.19 6.26 -21.85
C CYS A 905 30.51 6.01 -22.58
N LEU A 906 31.42 6.98 -22.51
CA LEU A 906 32.80 6.83 -23.00
C LEU A 906 33.52 5.78 -22.16
N ASP A 907 34.19 4.84 -22.81
CA ASP A 907 34.82 3.68 -22.20
C ASP A 907 36.29 3.56 -22.64
N SER A 908 37.18 3.52 -21.66
CA SER A 908 38.62 3.27 -21.84
C SER A 908 38.95 1.79 -22.11
N THR A 909 37.94 0.94 -22.20
CA THR A 909 37.96 -0.52 -22.35
C THR A 909 38.64 -1.25 -21.18
N ASN A 910 38.69 -2.58 -21.26
CA ASN A 910 39.50 -3.38 -20.34
C ASN A 910 41.02 -3.22 -20.56
N GLY A 911 41.46 -2.55 -21.62
CA GLY A 911 42.88 -2.18 -21.80
C GLY A 911 43.39 -1.24 -20.70
N ASN A 912 44.71 -1.27 -20.46
CA ASN A 912 45.35 -0.43 -19.44
C ASN A 912 46.80 -0.07 -19.82
N SER A 913 47.00 0.26 -21.09
CA SER A 913 48.31 0.62 -21.64
C SER A 913 48.19 1.73 -22.67
N ALA A 914 49.28 2.45 -22.90
CA ALA A 914 49.35 3.41 -24.00
C ALA A 914 49.02 2.72 -25.34
N GLY A 915 48.18 3.37 -26.15
CA GLY A 915 47.60 2.84 -27.38
C GLY A 915 46.24 2.14 -27.22
N THR A 916 45.68 2.08 -25.99
CA THR A 916 44.34 1.50 -25.78
C THR A 916 43.27 2.34 -26.45
N ASN A 917 42.39 1.71 -27.23
CA ASN A 917 41.32 2.39 -27.94
C ASN A 917 40.21 2.88 -26.99
N VAL A 918 39.54 3.97 -27.35
CA VAL A 918 38.40 4.50 -26.59
C VAL A 918 37.11 4.30 -27.39
N VAL A 919 36.08 3.76 -26.73
CA VAL A 919 34.83 3.34 -27.37
C VAL A 919 33.62 3.77 -26.55
N MET A 920 32.42 3.46 -27.04
CA MET A 920 31.16 3.64 -26.32
C MET A 920 30.67 2.30 -25.73
N HIS A 921 30.18 2.34 -24.50
CA HIS A 921 29.62 1.18 -23.81
C HIS A 921 28.41 1.58 -22.96
N PRO A 922 27.45 0.68 -22.69
CA PRO A 922 26.40 0.93 -21.72
C PRO A 922 26.95 1.47 -20.41
N CYS A 923 26.34 2.54 -19.90
CA CYS A 923 26.69 3.18 -18.65
C CYS A 923 26.36 2.26 -17.48
N VAL A 924 27.38 1.52 -17.02
CA VAL A 924 27.33 0.66 -15.84
C VAL A 924 28.41 1.09 -14.87
N ASP A 925 28.23 0.83 -13.58
CA ASP A 925 29.21 1.22 -12.56
C ASP A 925 30.49 0.35 -12.64
N HIS A 926 31.40 0.72 -13.54
CA HIS A 926 32.69 0.05 -13.71
C HIS A 926 33.80 1.07 -14.01
N ILE A 927 35.00 0.81 -13.49
CA ILE A 927 36.10 1.78 -13.42
C ILE A 927 36.64 2.25 -14.79
N ASN A 928 36.47 1.45 -15.85
CA ASN A 928 36.88 1.80 -17.22
C ASN A 928 36.01 2.90 -17.88
N LEU A 929 34.79 3.12 -17.38
CA LEU A 929 33.88 4.15 -17.89
C LEU A 929 34.02 5.49 -17.15
N LYS A 930 34.87 5.55 -16.12
CA LYS A 930 35.01 6.73 -15.27
C LYS A 930 36.23 7.55 -15.67
N TRP A 931 36.03 8.85 -15.83
CA TRP A 931 37.00 9.82 -16.32
C TRP A 931 37.07 11.05 -15.41
N ASP A 932 38.26 11.62 -15.29
CA ASP A 932 38.52 12.87 -14.58
C ASP A 932 39.12 13.90 -15.53
N PHE A 933 38.64 15.14 -15.43
CA PHE A 933 39.30 16.28 -16.07
C PHE A 933 40.42 16.79 -15.16
N VAL A 934 41.67 16.60 -15.58
CA VAL A 934 42.87 17.11 -14.92
C VAL A 934 43.41 18.27 -15.74
N GLY A 935 42.96 19.49 -15.41
CA GLY A 935 43.20 20.68 -16.23
C GLY A 935 42.38 20.61 -17.53
N ASP A 936 43.05 20.73 -18.66
CA ASP A 936 42.47 20.50 -19.99
C ASP A 936 42.58 19.03 -20.44
N THR A 937 43.20 18.14 -19.66
CA THR A 937 43.35 16.72 -20.00
C THR A 937 42.24 15.85 -19.43
N ILE A 938 41.75 14.87 -20.19
CA ILE A 938 40.76 13.89 -19.72
C ILE A 938 41.47 12.58 -19.42
N ARG A 939 41.35 12.04 -18.21
CA ARG A 939 42.12 10.87 -17.74
C ARG A 939 41.19 9.78 -17.21
N PRO A 940 41.40 8.49 -17.55
CA PRO A 940 40.56 7.43 -17.03
C PRO A 940 40.90 7.14 -15.55
N ARG A 941 39.91 7.07 -14.67
CA ARG A 941 40.10 6.77 -13.22
C ARG A 941 40.79 5.43 -12.99
N LYS A 942 40.62 4.49 -13.92
CA LYS A 942 41.32 3.21 -13.94
C LYS A 942 42.85 3.37 -13.93
N ASN A 943 43.38 4.41 -14.56
CA ASN A 943 44.81 4.71 -14.60
C ASN A 943 45.07 6.18 -14.99
N HIS A 944 45.24 7.05 -13.99
CA HIS A 944 45.60 8.46 -14.19
C HIS A 944 47.00 8.70 -14.79
N GLY A 945 47.80 7.64 -14.95
CA GLY A 945 49.05 7.67 -15.71
C GLY A 945 48.85 7.68 -17.22
N LEU A 946 47.59 7.67 -17.70
CA LEU A 946 47.20 7.81 -19.10
C LEU A 946 46.21 8.99 -19.25
N ALA A 947 46.09 9.51 -20.47
CA ALA A 947 45.16 10.56 -20.85
C ALA A 947 44.50 10.21 -22.20
N LEU A 948 43.28 10.69 -22.41
CA LEU A 948 42.61 10.72 -23.70
C LEU A 948 43.46 11.55 -24.66
N ASP A 949 43.79 10.96 -25.79
CA ASP A 949 44.74 11.49 -26.75
C ASP A 949 44.16 11.34 -28.15
N LEU A 950 44.19 12.46 -28.90
CA LEU A 950 43.97 12.43 -30.33
C LEU A 950 45.23 11.86 -30.99
N SER A 951 45.08 10.62 -31.48
CA SER A 951 46.16 9.79 -31.97
C SER A 951 47.05 10.55 -32.97
N HIS A 952 48.35 10.59 -32.69
CA HIS A 952 49.36 11.26 -33.52
C HIS A 952 49.09 12.75 -33.81
N SER A 953 48.24 13.41 -33.00
CA SER A 953 47.75 14.77 -33.29
C SER A 953 47.06 14.90 -34.66
N ASP A 954 46.50 13.81 -35.19
CA ASP A 954 45.82 13.78 -36.47
C ASP A 954 44.45 14.46 -36.37
N THR A 955 44.28 15.61 -37.03
CA THR A 955 43.01 16.35 -37.07
C THR A 955 42.15 15.99 -38.28
N SER A 956 42.41 14.86 -38.95
CA SER A 956 41.54 14.37 -40.02
C SER A 956 40.19 13.90 -39.47
N ASN A 957 39.11 14.06 -40.23
CA ASN A 957 37.79 13.55 -39.81
C ASN A 957 37.84 12.01 -39.72
N GLY A 958 37.42 11.47 -38.58
CA GLY A 958 37.54 10.06 -38.26
C GLY A 958 38.87 9.67 -37.59
N ALA A 959 39.75 10.64 -37.29
CA ALA A 959 40.97 10.38 -36.53
C ALA A 959 40.64 9.90 -35.11
N ASN A 960 41.39 8.90 -34.66
CA ASN A 960 41.02 8.07 -33.52
C ASN A 960 41.36 8.71 -32.17
N LEU A 961 40.49 8.49 -31.18
CA LEU A 961 40.79 8.78 -29.78
C LEU A 961 41.28 7.52 -29.07
N LEU A 962 42.42 7.63 -28.39
CA LEU A 962 43.04 6.52 -27.66
C LEU A 962 43.61 7.01 -26.33
N LEU A 963 44.10 6.09 -25.51
CA LEU A 963 44.83 6.41 -24.29
C LEU A 963 46.33 6.52 -24.57
N TRP A 964 46.97 7.57 -24.09
CA TRP A 964 48.43 7.73 -24.16
C TRP A 964 49.00 8.32 -22.87
N TYR A 965 50.32 8.27 -22.69
CA TYR A 965 50.96 8.94 -21.55
C TYR A 965 50.67 10.45 -21.58
N PRO A 966 50.41 11.10 -20.43
CA PRO A 966 50.27 12.54 -20.35
C PRO A 966 51.54 13.22 -20.85
N THR A 967 51.43 13.96 -21.96
CA THR A 967 52.56 14.69 -22.58
C THR A 967 52.44 16.20 -22.41
N GLY A 968 51.24 16.71 -22.10
CA GLY A 968 50.95 18.15 -22.07
C GLY A 968 50.83 18.78 -23.47
N ASN A 969 50.75 17.96 -24.51
CA ASN A 969 50.57 18.41 -25.88
C ASN A 969 49.11 18.79 -26.17
N ALA A 970 48.90 19.65 -27.18
CA ALA A 970 47.58 20.15 -27.55
C ALA A 970 46.59 19.06 -27.99
N ASN A 971 47.08 17.89 -28.43
CA ASN A 971 46.25 16.74 -28.79
C ASN A 971 45.66 15.98 -27.57
N GLN A 972 45.96 16.44 -26.36
CA GLN A 972 45.37 15.98 -25.09
C GLN A 972 44.57 17.09 -24.37
N SER A 973 44.47 18.28 -24.96
CA SER A 973 43.78 19.45 -24.39
C SER A 973 42.36 19.56 -24.93
N PHE A 974 41.38 19.23 -24.09
CA PHE A 974 39.95 19.27 -24.40
C PHE A 974 39.26 20.51 -23.81
N SER A 975 38.25 21.03 -24.52
CA SER A 975 37.48 22.21 -24.11
C SER A 975 36.01 22.10 -24.52
N TRP A 976 35.11 22.75 -23.78
CA TRP A 976 33.68 22.74 -24.08
C TRP A 976 33.29 23.77 -25.15
N GLY A 977 32.43 23.38 -26.09
CA GLY A 977 31.90 24.20 -27.18
C GLY A 977 30.42 24.57 -27.01
N SER A 978 29.67 24.66 -28.13
CA SER A 978 28.26 25.08 -28.09
C SER A 978 27.33 24.01 -27.52
N ARG A 979 26.19 24.46 -26.96
CA ARG A 979 25.08 23.60 -26.52
C ARG A 979 24.35 22.94 -27.67
#